data_AF-A0A415CFJ4-F1
#
_entry.id   AF-A0A415CFJ4-F1
#
_cell.length_a   1.000
_cell.length_b   1.000
_cell.length_c   1.000
_cell.angle_alpha   90.00
_cell.angle_beta   90.00
_cell.angle_gamma   90.00
#
_symmetry.space_group_name_H-M   'P 1'
#
loop_
_entity.id
_entity.type
_entity.pdbx_description
1 polymer ?
#
loop_
_entity_poly.entity_id
_entity_poly.type
_entity_poly.pdbx_seq_one_letter_code
_entity_poly.pdbx_strand_id
1 'polypeptide(L)'
;MFYRVRANNFPVRCAGRRGDFHFQMRENSEMTFRKSLLACAISAAVAAISVNAFACSTVIVGKSVSATGHIIVGHNEDNGGRIFNPQYYVPPAKHKAGEMITYEPTAAKIPQVPETLGFYWSQTLDPNGSSFSDGFVNDAGVVIVSNACTGIYDNDQKLKDGGIGYGIRRLMAERAHTAKEAIDIAIKLLGEYGYFSEGRTYTVADKNEAWQIAIHKGNTWVARRVQDNEIVYIPNNFMIGKVDATDTKNVIVAPGLIERSIQNGRYKPAKAGVYNDFNYRLAVQPPERRAAEYNRSRNELAWNYITGKKITDPEQFPYSVTPDRKFSVDDVKAILRLHEPTIGDDPGWYHHNGFGTCRPTSHESVVFELDPDPEFITAFRAYARPCETPYVPGYPLAKPAANANFMTWQEATAEQFNAQDKRFSYHAEFASTPFINHANVLEYQWGDQMPTRDMIKTLEDGWMGDRAAVHAQAKAAMKVSKQKALDILHNFNVQKMQEAQGAVDRNLASIAPHKIVVLAKELDPKSDANVKIALLSDTLLDATTIDKDKTFAGPSRASTVAAVVMSNLAKPKAFEKKDVNGDGKTDLVISFSQKDLTKYMMAGAVWDTYLYTYTSGKRICAFDTVPVKGQTNKKYSNAERGHDR
;
A
#
# COMPACT_ATOMS: atom_id res chain seq x y z
N MET A 1 -20.40 -43.41 29.85
CA MET A 1 -20.98 -42.80 31.05
C MET A 1 -21.90 -41.67 30.60
N PHE A 2 -23.20 -41.96 30.56
CA PHE A 2 -24.27 -41.02 30.19
C PHE A 2 -24.58 -40.10 31.36
N TYR A 3 -24.97 -38.84 31.12
CA TYR A 3 -26.07 -38.22 31.89
C TYR A 3 -26.82 -37.18 31.03
N ARG A 4 -28.05 -37.58 30.67
CA ARG A 4 -29.22 -36.73 30.38
C ARG A 4 -29.94 -36.44 31.71
N VAL A 5 -30.91 -35.52 31.69
CA VAL A 5 -32.16 -35.39 32.49
C VAL A 5 -32.29 -33.97 33.07
N ARG A 6 -33.44 -33.28 33.12
CA ARG A 6 -34.77 -33.28 32.48
C ARG A 6 -35.44 -31.96 32.94
N ALA A 7 -36.39 -31.48 32.15
CA ALA A 7 -37.41 -30.50 32.53
C ALA A 7 -38.53 -31.11 33.40
N ASN A 8 -39.27 -30.22 34.09
CA ASN A 8 -40.67 -30.31 34.59
C ASN A 8 -40.89 -29.09 35.51
N ASN A 9 -42.05 -28.46 35.75
CA ASN A 9 -43.39 -28.34 35.15
C ASN A 9 -44.16 -27.28 36.02
N PHE A 10 -44.99 -26.43 35.39
CA PHE A 10 -46.30 -25.79 35.74
C PHE A 10 -46.99 -25.93 37.14
N PRO A 11 -48.16 -25.28 37.46
CA PRO A 11 -48.98 -24.18 36.83
C PRO A 11 -49.61 -23.17 37.85
N VAL A 12 -50.49 -22.22 37.40
CA VAL A 12 -51.91 -22.01 37.84
C VAL A 12 -52.61 -20.87 37.01
N ARG A 13 -53.92 -21.07 36.72
CA ARG A 13 -54.93 -20.31 35.91
C ARG A 13 -55.54 -19.09 36.67
N CYS A 14 -56.27 -18.10 36.10
CA CYS A 14 -57.59 -18.09 35.41
C CYS A 14 -57.92 -16.66 34.86
N ALA A 15 -58.38 -16.49 33.60
CA ALA A 15 -59.76 -16.14 33.11
C ALA A 15 -60.28 -14.69 33.37
N GLY A 16 -60.91 -13.92 32.45
CA GLY A 16 -61.35 -14.16 31.06
C GLY A 16 -62.07 -12.97 30.35
N ARG A 17 -62.15 -13.09 29.00
CA ARG A 17 -63.19 -12.71 27.99
C ARG A 17 -63.85 -11.30 27.84
N ARG A 18 -63.86 -10.78 26.59
CA ARG A 18 -64.97 -10.66 25.56
C ARG A 18 -64.41 -9.86 24.35
N GLY A 19 -64.41 -10.36 23.09
CA GLY A 19 -65.45 -10.22 22.03
C GLY A 19 -65.39 -8.82 21.37
N ASP A 20 -65.28 -8.55 20.05
CA ASP A 20 -65.75 -9.21 18.83
C ASP A 20 -65.03 -8.72 17.54
N PHE A 21 -65.46 -9.32 16.42
CA PHE A 21 -64.86 -9.52 15.09
C PHE A 21 -65.13 -8.45 13.98
N HIS A 22 -64.29 -8.53 12.93
CA HIS A 22 -64.49 -8.31 11.46
C HIS A 22 -64.71 -6.88 10.88
N PHE A 23 -63.84 -6.42 9.95
CA PHE A 23 -63.86 -6.56 8.45
C PHE A 23 -65.02 -5.72 7.83
N GLN A 24 -64.90 -4.82 6.85
CA GLN A 24 -64.19 -4.89 5.55
C GLN A 24 -64.29 -3.55 4.77
N MET A 25 -63.38 -3.39 3.80
CA MET A 25 -63.16 -2.43 2.68
C MET A 25 -64.35 -1.64 2.06
N ARG A 26 -64.12 -0.38 1.60
CA ARG A 26 -63.68 0.01 0.22
C ARG A 26 -63.68 1.55 -0.04
N GLU A 27 -62.62 1.99 -0.74
CA GLU A 27 -62.49 3.04 -1.79
C GLU A 27 -63.17 4.42 -1.68
N ASN A 28 -62.38 5.52 -1.68
CA ASN A 28 -62.08 6.27 -2.91
C ASN A 28 -61.12 7.48 -2.75
N SER A 29 -60.35 7.70 -3.83
CA SER A 29 -59.75 8.93 -4.36
C SER A 29 -58.72 9.74 -3.55
N GLU A 30 -57.46 9.55 -3.96
CA GLU A 30 -56.40 10.55 -4.21
C GLU A 30 -56.53 11.96 -3.60
N MET A 31 -55.61 12.27 -2.68
CA MET A 31 -54.86 13.53 -2.75
C MET A 31 -53.38 13.25 -2.44
N THR A 32 -52.59 13.62 -3.41
CA THR A 32 -51.15 13.47 -3.60
C THR A 32 -50.34 14.41 -2.70
N PHE A 33 -49.01 14.22 -2.75
CA PHE A 33 -47.97 15.11 -2.21
C PHE A 33 -47.76 15.09 -0.69
N ARG A 34 -46.92 14.16 -0.20
CA ARG A 34 -45.86 14.42 0.83
C ARG A 34 -45.12 13.21 1.40
N LYS A 35 -45.26 11.98 0.87
CA LYS A 35 -44.61 10.79 1.46
C LYS A 35 -43.64 10.03 0.55
N SER A 36 -42.94 10.72 -0.34
CA SER A 36 -41.96 10.08 -1.25
C SER A 36 -40.52 10.58 -1.11
N LEU A 37 -40.22 11.48 -0.17
CA LEU A 37 -38.87 12.06 -0.01
C LEU A 37 -38.06 11.50 1.18
N LEU A 38 -38.67 10.74 2.09
CA LEU A 38 -37.94 10.19 3.26
C LEU A 38 -37.40 8.76 3.05
N ALA A 39 -37.93 8.00 2.07
CA ALA A 39 -37.46 6.65 1.77
C ALA A 39 -36.32 6.59 0.74
N CYS A 40 -36.09 7.67 -0.03
CA CYS A 40 -34.92 7.81 -0.92
C CYS A 40 -33.69 8.41 -0.21
N ALA A 41 -33.84 8.92 1.02
CA ALA A 41 -32.74 9.54 1.76
C ALA A 41 -31.88 8.55 2.58
N ILE A 42 -32.33 7.30 2.76
CA ILE A 42 -31.61 6.28 3.54
C ILE A 42 -30.88 5.25 2.63
N SER A 43 -31.21 5.20 1.34
CA SER A 43 -30.48 4.36 0.35
C SER A 43 -29.43 5.14 -0.47
N ALA A 44 -29.32 6.45 -0.27
CA ALA A 44 -28.32 7.31 -0.91
C ALA A 44 -27.19 7.77 0.03
N ALA A 45 -27.14 7.23 1.26
CA ALA A 45 -26.14 7.53 2.28
C ALA A 45 -25.09 6.41 2.47
N VAL A 46 -24.93 5.53 1.46
CA VAL A 46 -23.65 4.84 1.24
C VAL A 46 -22.95 5.59 0.11
N ALA A 47 -22.68 6.88 0.36
CA ALA A 47 -21.64 7.56 -0.37
C ALA A 47 -20.38 6.73 -0.10
N ALA A 48 -19.78 6.22 -1.18
CA ALA A 48 -18.47 5.61 -1.14
C ALA A 48 -17.51 6.61 -0.48
N ILE A 49 -17.28 6.42 0.82
CA ILE A 49 -16.09 6.93 1.47
C ILE A 49 -14.98 6.17 0.76
N SER A 50 -14.37 6.81 -0.23
CA SER A 50 -13.10 6.40 -0.77
C SER A 50 -12.12 6.41 0.39
N VAL A 51 -11.96 5.27 1.03
CA VAL A 51 -10.89 5.04 2.00
C VAL A 51 -9.62 5.09 1.17
N ASN A 52 -8.96 6.25 1.04
CA ASN A 52 -7.59 6.25 0.56
C ASN A 52 -6.82 5.31 1.49
N ALA A 53 -6.13 4.30 0.96
CA ALA A 53 -5.58 3.27 1.83
C ALA A 53 -4.45 3.88 2.69
N PHE A 54 -4.74 4.07 3.97
CA PHE A 54 -3.84 4.62 4.99
C PHE A 54 -3.21 3.50 5.80
N ALA A 55 -2.47 2.58 5.17
CA ALA A 55 -1.94 1.44 5.94
C ALA A 55 -0.51 0.93 5.63
N CYS A 56 0.37 1.81 5.11
CA CYS A 56 1.83 1.56 5.06
C CYS A 56 2.42 1.18 6.43
N SER A 57 3.41 0.29 6.47
CA SER A 57 4.04 -0.16 7.73
C SER A 57 5.55 0.00 7.64
N THR A 58 6.21 0.52 8.70
CA THR A 58 7.66 0.72 8.70
C THR A 58 8.32 0.09 9.92
N VAL A 59 9.44 -0.59 9.71
CA VAL A 59 10.31 -1.16 10.74
C VAL A 59 11.69 -0.56 10.61
N ILE A 60 12.32 -0.19 11.73
CA ILE A 60 13.73 0.26 11.77
C ILE A 60 14.47 -0.59 12.80
N VAL A 61 15.57 -1.21 12.40
CA VAL A 61 16.47 -1.94 13.29
C VAL A 61 17.76 -1.15 13.42
N GLY A 62 18.07 -0.70 14.63
CA GLY A 62 19.34 -0.03 14.94
C GLY A 62 20.53 -0.98 14.79
N LYS A 63 21.70 -0.43 14.45
CA LYS A 63 22.89 -1.23 14.14
C LYS A 63 23.38 -2.17 15.25
N SER A 64 23.19 -1.82 16.53
CA SER A 64 23.61 -2.68 17.66
C SER A 64 22.69 -3.89 17.86
N VAL A 65 21.44 -3.80 17.40
CA VAL A 65 20.45 -4.89 17.44
C VAL A 65 20.20 -5.52 16.08
N SER A 66 20.93 -5.11 15.05
CA SER A 66 20.96 -5.77 13.75
C SER A 66 21.90 -6.98 13.76
N ALA A 67 21.51 -8.06 13.10
CA ALA A 67 22.33 -9.25 12.91
C ALA A 67 23.60 -8.95 12.10
N THR A 68 23.54 -7.97 11.19
CA THR A 68 24.67 -7.62 10.31
C THR A 68 25.51 -6.45 10.83
N GLY A 69 25.06 -5.77 11.90
CA GLY A 69 25.70 -4.55 12.39
C GLY A 69 25.39 -3.31 11.54
N HIS A 70 24.56 -3.44 10.49
CA HIS A 70 24.07 -2.34 9.68
C HIS A 70 22.66 -1.96 10.10
N ILE A 71 22.27 -0.71 9.87
CA ILE A 71 20.87 -0.30 10.03
C ILE A 71 20.02 -1.03 8.98
N ILE A 72 18.83 -1.50 9.38
CA ILE A 72 17.86 -2.11 8.48
C ILE A 72 16.57 -1.30 8.51
N VAL A 73 16.03 -0.95 7.34
CA VAL A 73 14.75 -0.24 7.21
C VAL A 73 13.80 -1.06 6.35
N GLY A 74 12.71 -1.54 6.93
CA GLY A 74 11.63 -2.22 6.23
C GLY A 74 10.44 -1.30 6.00
N HIS A 75 9.79 -1.39 4.84
CA HIS A 75 8.61 -0.59 4.50
C HIS A 75 7.64 -1.36 3.58
N ASN A 76 6.37 -1.45 3.98
CA ASN A 76 5.26 -1.76 3.08
C ASN A 76 4.66 -0.47 2.58
N GLU A 77 4.64 -0.27 1.26
CA GLU A 77 4.00 0.86 0.62
C GLU A 77 2.60 0.45 0.18
N ASP A 78 1.61 0.86 0.97
CA ASP A 78 0.24 0.41 0.81
C ASP A 78 -0.68 1.54 0.39
N ASN A 79 -1.22 1.44 -0.83
CA ASN A 79 -2.06 2.47 -1.44
C ASN A 79 -3.32 1.83 -2.04
N GLY A 80 -4.44 2.54 -2.02
CA GLY A 80 -5.69 2.05 -2.56
C GLY A 80 -5.84 2.53 -3.99
N GLY A 81 -6.13 1.63 -4.93
CA GLY A 81 -6.43 2.04 -6.30
C GLY A 81 -5.66 1.26 -7.36
N ARG A 82 -5.63 1.83 -8.57
CA ARG A 82 -4.85 1.32 -9.72
C ARG A 82 -3.47 1.97 -9.70
N ILE A 83 -2.61 1.46 -8.83
CA ILE A 83 -1.26 1.98 -8.61
C ILE A 83 -0.22 1.15 -9.35
N PHE A 84 0.80 1.81 -9.87
CA PHE A 84 2.03 1.19 -10.35
C PHE A 84 3.24 1.74 -9.59
N ASN A 85 4.25 0.90 -9.40
CA ASN A 85 5.50 1.28 -8.73
C ASN A 85 6.73 1.16 -9.64
N PRO A 86 6.82 1.94 -10.73
CA PRO A 86 7.99 1.93 -11.58
C PRO A 86 9.20 2.55 -10.86
N GLN A 87 10.39 2.06 -11.24
CA GLN A 87 11.64 2.35 -10.56
C GLN A 87 12.62 3.03 -11.51
N TYR A 88 13.29 4.06 -11.02
CA TYR A 88 14.19 4.88 -11.81
C TYR A 88 15.50 5.14 -11.08
N TYR A 89 16.56 5.39 -11.84
CA TYR A 89 17.71 6.14 -11.35
C TYR A 89 17.71 7.51 -12.02
N VAL A 90 17.62 8.57 -11.22
CA VAL A 90 17.72 9.96 -11.65
C VAL A 90 19.17 10.40 -11.47
N PRO A 91 19.86 10.86 -12.53
CA PRO A 91 21.24 11.29 -12.41
C PRO A 91 21.36 12.63 -11.65
N PRO A 92 22.53 12.92 -11.05
CA PRO A 92 22.80 14.25 -10.50
C PRO A 92 22.68 15.31 -11.59
N ALA A 93 22.25 16.51 -11.21
CA ALA A 93 21.95 17.58 -12.14
C ALA A 93 22.50 18.93 -11.67
N LYS A 94 22.82 19.80 -12.63
CA LYS A 94 23.15 21.21 -12.40
C LYS A 94 21.97 22.08 -12.80
N HIS A 95 21.68 23.09 -11.98
CA HIS A 95 20.52 23.96 -12.12
C HIS A 95 20.94 25.41 -12.33
N LYS A 96 20.08 26.21 -12.97
CA LYS A 96 20.38 27.61 -13.26
C LYS A 96 20.32 28.45 -11.98
N ALA A 97 21.13 29.50 -11.91
CA ALA A 97 21.05 30.47 -10.82
C ALA A 97 19.65 31.11 -10.77
N GLY A 98 19.03 31.12 -9.59
CA GLY A 98 17.68 31.65 -9.38
C GLY A 98 16.54 30.74 -9.87
N GLU A 99 16.84 29.50 -10.25
CA GLU A 99 15.81 28.52 -10.63
C GLU A 99 14.86 28.23 -9.45
N MET A 100 13.57 28.20 -9.73
CA MET A 100 12.51 27.90 -8.78
C MET A 100 11.80 26.61 -9.21
N ILE A 101 11.57 25.72 -8.26
CA ILE A 101 10.87 24.45 -8.47
C ILE A 101 9.47 24.50 -7.85
N THR A 102 8.53 23.83 -8.51
CA THR A 102 7.15 23.66 -8.03
C THR A 102 6.74 22.24 -8.34
N TYR A 103 6.36 21.48 -7.30
CA TYR A 103 5.99 20.07 -7.45
C TYR A 103 4.51 19.89 -7.74
N GLU A 104 3.67 20.55 -6.94
CA GLU A 104 2.21 20.44 -7.03
C GLU A 104 1.63 21.81 -7.39
N PRO A 105 0.53 21.90 -8.18
CA PRO A 105 0.02 23.18 -8.68
C PRO A 105 -0.28 24.22 -7.62
N THR A 106 -0.67 23.80 -6.41
CA THR A 106 -1.05 24.67 -5.28
C THR A 106 0.04 24.79 -4.21
N ALA A 107 1.18 24.12 -4.38
CA ALA A 107 2.27 24.14 -3.41
C ALA A 107 3.21 25.33 -3.61
N ALA A 108 3.97 25.64 -2.56
CA ALA A 108 4.95 26.70 -2.57
C ALA A 108 6.02 26.49 -3.66
N LYS A 109 6.46 27.61 -4.24
CA LYS A 109 7.64 27.63 -5.12
C LYS A 109 8.90 27.66 -4.26
N ILE A 110 9.82 26.74 -4.50
CA ILE A 110 11.02 26.56 -3.67
C ILE A 110 12.25 26.91 -4.51
N PRO A 111 13.22 27.68 -4.00
CA PRO A 111 14.49 27.89 -4.69
C PRO A 111 15.23 26.57 -4.88
N GLN A 112 15.73 26.33 -6.09
CA GLN A 112 16.58 25.18 -6.38
C GLN A 112 18.03 25.45 -5.96
N VAL A 113 18.74 24.38 -5.59
CA VAL A 113 20.19 24.43 -5.31
C VAL A 113 20.99 24.30 -6.61
N PRO A 114 22.21 24.85 -6.72
CA PRO A 114 22.99 24.79 -7.96
C PRO A 114 23.27 23.37 -8.47
N GLU A 115 23.43 22.41 -7.56
CA GLU A 115 23.69 21.00 -7.88
C GLU A 115 22.85 20.10 -6.98
N THR A 116 22.28 19.03 -7.54
CA THR A 116 21.55 17.97 -6.83
C THR A 116 22.23 16.63 -6.99
N LEU A 117 22.11 15.78 -5.96
CA LEU A 117 22.57 14.39 -5.99
C LEU A 117 21.75 13.55 -6.97
N GLY A 118 22.34 12.46 -7.48
CA GLY A 118 21.58 11.39 -8.10
C GLY A 118 20.87 10.55 -7.05
N PHE A 119 19.80 9.86 -7.46
CA PHE A 119 19.05 9.01 -6.56
C PHE A 119 18.25 7.95 -7.31
N TYR A 120 18.09 6.81 -6.66
CA TYR A 120 17.07 5.84 -6.96
C TYR A 120 15.69 6.34 -6.47
N TRP A 121 14.67 6.12 -7.28
CA TRP A 121 13.30 6.53 -7.04
C TRP A 121 12.34 5.36 -7.28
N SER A 122 11.65 4.92 -6.22
CA SER A 122 10.45 4.08 -6.30
C SER A 122 9.25 5.03 -6.36
N GLN A 123 8.68 5.19 -7.55
CA GLN A 123 7.53 6.06 -7.78
C GLN A 123 6.26 5.37 -7.30
N THR A 124 5.34 6.07 -6.64
CA THR A 124 3.94 5.65 -6.56
C THR A 124 3.16 6.41 -7.63
N LEU A 125 2.89 5.74 -8.74
CA LEU A 125 2.12 6.31 -9.85
C LEU A 125 0.63 6.06 -9.60
N ASP A 126 -0.12 7.13 -9.37
CA ASP A 126 -1.57 7.12 -9.11
C ASP A 126 -2.32 7.91 -10.20
N PRO A 127 -3.52 7.47 -10.66
CA PRO A 127 -4.32 8.20 -11.65
C PRO A 127 -4.71 9.65 -11.26
N ASN A 128 -4.63 9.99 -9.99
CA ASN A 128 -4.89 11.31 -9.41
C ASN A 128 -3.60 12.05 -9.03
N GLY A 129 -2.43 11.41 -9.20
CA GLY A 129 -1.15 11.86 -8.67
C GLY A 129 -0.96 11.44 -7.21
N SER A 130 0.26 11.05 -6.85
CA SER A 130 0.60 10.71 -5.46
C SER A 130 1.56 11.71 -4.88
N SER A 131 1.09 12.48 -3.90
CA SER A 131 1.94 13.43 -3.20
C SER A 131 2.77 12.76 -2.13
N PHE A 132 2.48 11.50 -1.75
CA PHE A 132 2.82 11.02 -0.42
C PHE A 132 3.44 9.62 -0.26
N SER A 133 3.70 8.87 -1.32
CA SER A 133 4.00 7.44 -1.23
C SER A 133 5.25 7.01 -2.02
N ASP A 134 6.19 7.93 -2.27
CA ASP A 134 7.43 7.62 -2.98
C ASP A 134 8.55 7.22 -2.02
N GLY A 135 9.40 6.29 -2.46
CA GLY A 135 10.62 5.86 -1.75
C GLY A 135 11.89 6.29 -2.48
N PHE A 136 12.94 6.64 -1.72
CA PHE A 136 14.21 7.15 -2.25
C PHE A 136 15.44 6.51 -1.62
N VAL A 137 16.50 6.34 -2.42
CA VAL A 137 17.88 6.10 -1.96
C VAL A 137 18.80 6.99 -2.78
N ASN A 138 19.51 7.93 -2.16
CA ASN A 138 20.38 8.85 -2.91
C ASN A 138 21.84 8.40 -3.00
N ASP A 139 22.63 9.05 -3.85
CA ASP A 139 24.05 8.75 -4.09
C ASP A 139 24.93 8.85 -2.83
N ALA A 140 24.46 9.53 -1.77
CA ALA A 140 25.14 9.62 -0.48
C ALA A 140 24.73 8.50 0.51
N GLY A 141 23.80 7.64 0.12
CA GLY A 141 23.34 6.52 0.94
C GLY A 141 22.20 6.85 1.91
N VAL A 142 21.49 7.96 1.68
CA VAL A 142 20.31 8.33 2.47
C VAL A 142 19.06 7.62 1.92
N VAL A 143 18.42 6.81 2.75
CA VAL A 143 17.15 6.11 2.50
C VAL A 143 15.98 6.89 3.07
N ILE A 144 14.90 7.04 2.32
CA ILE A 144 13.69 7.77 2.74
C ILE A 144 12.43 6.99 2.41
N VAL A 145 11.59 6.75 3.42
CA VAL A 145 10.24 6.15 3.32
C VAL A 145 9.27 6.91 4.25
N SER A 146 7.96 6.68 4.15
CA SER A 146 7.02 7.44 5.01
C SER A 146 5.67 6.76 5.27
N ASN A 147 5.05 7.09 6.40
CA ASN A 147 3.73 6.59 6.78
C ASN A 147 2.76 7.77 6.98
N ALA A 148 1.56 7.67 6.40
CA ALA A 148 0.50 8.64 6.65
C ALA A 148 0.13 8.70 8.14
N CYS A 149 -0.21 9.87 8.66
CA CYS A 149 -0.68 10.04 10.04
C CYS A 149 -1.90 10.98 10.07
N THR A 150 -2.97 10.60 9.37
CA THR A 150 -4.17 11.45 9.18
C THR A 150 -5.12 11.45 10.39
N GLY A 151 -6.08 12.37 10.37
CA GLY A 151 -7.00 12.60 11.49
C GLY A 151 -6.27 13.16 12.70
N ILE A 152 -5.95 14.45 12.63
CA ILE A 152 -5.20 15.20 13.63
C ILE A 152 -6.09 16.21 14.35
N TYR A 153 -5.60 16.79 15.44
CA TYR A 153 -6.19 18.00 16.00
C TYR A 153 -5.83 19.25 15.16
N ASP A 154 -6.54 20.36 15.32
CA ASP A 154 -6.19 21.69 14.78
C ASP A 154 -5.74 21.70 13.30
N ASN A 155 -6.55 21.15 12.40
CA ASN A 155 -6.22 20.97 10.97
C ASN A 155 -6.24 22.29 10.14
N ASP A 156 -6.37 23.44 10.79
CA ASP A 156 -6.43 24.79 10.23
C ASP A 156 -5.12 25.59 10.42
N GLN A 157 -3.99 24.89 10.49
CA GLN A 157 -2.66 25.52 10.65
C GLN A 157 -2.30 26.44 9.46
N LYS A 158 -1.63 27.56 9.77
CA LYS A 158 -1.18 28.53 8.76
C LYS A 158 -0.09 27.94 7.87
N LEU A 159 -0.16 28.28 6.58
CA LEU A 159 0.80 27.92 5.54
C LEU A 159 1.30 29.18 4.85
N LYS A 160 2.52 29.13 4.31
CA LYS A 160 3.06 30.19 3.44
C LYS A 160 3.06 29.69 1.99
N ASP A 161 2.51 30.51 1.09
CA ASP A 161 2.48 30.25 -0.36
C ASP A 161 1.89 28.89 -0.75
N GLY A 162 0.92 28.39 0.02
CA GLY A 162 0.31 27.06 -0.19
C GLY A 162 1.00 25.90 0.53
N GLY A 163 2.18 26.14 1.14
CA GLY A 163 2.91 25.16 1.93
C GLY A 163 3.68 24.13 1.11
N ILE A 164 4.29 23.17 1.80
CA ILE A 164 5.04 22.06 1.19
C ILE A 164 4.37 20.70 1.47
N GLY A 165 4.43 19.81 0.48
CA GLY A 165 3.95 18.42 0.59
C GLY A 165 4.93 17.47 -0.07
N TYR A 166 4.68 17.03 -1.30
CA TYR A 166 5.55 16.09 -2.02
C TYR A 166 7.03 16.51 -2.02
N GLY A 167 7.26 17.82 -2.20
CA GLY A 167 8.60 18.39 -2.27
C GLY A 167 9.46 18.09 -1.05
N ILE A 168 8.90 17.85 0.15
CA ILE A 168 9.71 17.65 1.35
C ILE A 168 10.62 16.43 1.22
N ARG A 169 10.10 15.28 0.76
CA ARG A 169 10.90 14.07 0.60
C ARG A 169 11.84 14.14 -0.58
N ARG A 170 11.37 14.75 -1.68
CA ARG A 170 12.14 14.86 -2.90
C ARG A 170 13.36 15.73 -2.68
N LEU A 171 13.19 16.84 -1.96
CA LEU A 171 14.29 17.75 -1.63
C LEU A 171 15.24 17.19 -0.58
N MET A 172 14.77 16.35 0.36
CA MET A 172 15.68 15.59 1.21
C MET A 172 16.58 14.67 0.35
N ALA A 173 15.99 13.89 -0.56
CA ALA A 173 16.74 12.97 -1.42
C ALA A 173 17.73 13.70 -2.36
N GLU A 174 17.30 14.81 -2.96
CA GLU A 174 18.11 15.60 -3.91
C GLU A 174 19.29 16.33 -3.27
N ARG A 175 19.24 16.63 -1.96
CA ARG A 175 20.15 17.59 -1.33
C ARG A 175 20.96 17.06 -0.15
N ALA A 176 20.49 16.01 0.55
CA ALA A 176 21.12 15.56 1.79
C ALA A 176 22.25 14.55 1.58
N HIS A 177 23.35 14.72 2.31
CA HIS A 177 24.46 13.75 2.34
C HIS A 177 24.42 12.83 3.57
N THR A 178 23.59 13.16 4.56
CA THR A 178 23.36 12.34 5.78
C THR A 178 21.90 12.36 6.17
N ALA A 179 21.46 11.40 6.99
CA ALA A 179 20.12 11.34 7.54
C ALA A 179 19.80 12.57 8.39
N LYS A 180 20.75 13.03 9.22
CA LYS A 180 20.58 14.25 10.02
C LYS A 180 20.45 15.50 9.16
N GLU A 181 21.25 15.62 8.10
CA GLU A 181 21.13 16.75 7.15
C GLU A 181 19.77 16.75 6.44
N ALA A 182 19.25 15.57 6.08
CA ALA A 182 17.89 15.46 5.53
C ALA A 182 16.83 15.95 6.54
N ILE A 183 16.96 15.61 7.83
CA ILE A 183 16.09 16.17 8.88
C ILE A 183 16.21 17.70 8.95
N ASP A 184 17.42 18.26 8.86
CA ASP A 184 17.62 19.72 8.89
C ASP A 184 17.01 20.42 7.67
N ILE A 185 17.12 19.81 6.49
CA ILE A 185 16.45 20.27 5.26
C ILE A 185 14.93 20.27 5.46
N ALA A 186 14.36 19.18 5.96
CA ALA A 186 12.93 19.08 6.24
C ALA A 186 12.47 20.16 7.22
N ILE A 187 13.17 20.33 8.34
CA ILE A 187 12.87 21.34 9.36
C ILE A 187 12.89 22.76 8.77
N LYS A 188 13.91 23.07 7.97
CA LYS A 188 14.00 24.39 7.30
C LYS A 188 12.81 24.63 6.37
N LEU A 189 12.43 23.63 5.57
CA LEU A 189 11.29 23.73 4.66
C LEU A 189 9.96 23.86 5.41
N LEU A 190 9.79 23.13 6.52
CA LEU A 190 8.61 23.20 7.38
C LEU A 190 8.50 24.56 8.09
N GLY A 191 9.62 25.11 8.56
CA GLY A 191 9.67 26.43 9.17
C GLY A 191 9.30 27.55 8.20
N GLU A 192 9.74 27.44 6.94
CA GLU A 192 9.51 28.45 5.91
C GLU A 192 8.09 28.36 5.32
N TYR A 193 7.64 27.17 4.95
CA TYR A 193 6.41 26.98 4.16
C TYR A 193 5.25 26.39 4.96
N GLY A 194 5.54 25.59 5.98
CA GLY A 194 4.55 24.74 6.66
C GLY A 194 4.12 23.55 5.82
N TYR A 195 3.76 22.44 6.46
CA TYR A 195 3.26 21.24 5.78
C TYR A 195 1.78 21.36 5.48
N PHE A 196 1.35 21.13 4.24
CA PHE A 196 -0.06 21.37 3.88
C PHE A 196 -1.01 20.19 4.20
N SER A 197 -0.48 18.99 4.45
CA SER A 197 -1.28 17.78 4.68
C SER A 197 -1.48 17.50 6.17
N GLU A 198 -2.50 16.72 6.51
CA GLU A 198 -2.91 16.44 7.90
C GLU A 198 -1.79 15.85 8.76
N GLY A 199 -0.98 14.95 8.23
CA GLY A 199 0.15 14.43 8.98
C GLY A 199 0.87 13.26 8.33
N ARG A 200 2.16 13.15 8.62
CA ARG A 200 3.03 12.10 8.08
C ARG A 200 4.26 11.91 8.96
N THR A 201 4.69 10.66 9.12
CA THR A 201 6.01 10.36 9.68
C THR A 201 6.96 9.95 8.55
N TYR A 202 8.06 10.67 8.40
CA TYR A 202 9.15 10.30 7.49
C TYR A 202 10.21 9.55 8.27
N THR A 203 10.64 8.41 7.73
CA THR A 203 11.82 7.68 8.19
C THR A 203 12.97 7.99 7.25
N VAL A 204 14.07 8.44 7.82
CA VAL A 204 15.29 8.83 7.09
C VAL A 204 16.46 8.10 7.74
N ALA A 205 17.25 7.36 6.97
CA ALA A 205 18.37 6.61 7.51
C ALA A 205 19.58 6.63 6.57
N ASP A 206 20.77 6.61 7.14
CA ASP A 206 22.03 6.36 6.46
C ASP A 206 22.81 5.27 7.21
N LYS A 207 24.05 5.00 6.81
CA LYS A 207 24.89 3.97 7.46
C LYS A 207 25.17 4.22 8.96
N ASN A 208 25.10 5.46 9.42
CA ASN A 208 25.51 5.86 10.76
C ASN A 208 24.34 5.91 11.73
N GLU A 209 23.21 6.45 11.28
CA GLU A 209 22.03 6.73 12.10
C GLU A 209 20.72 6.71 11.32
N ALA A 210 19.61 6.54 12.07
CA ALA A 210 18.26 6.65 11.56
C ALA A 210 17.48 7.69 12.38
N TRP A 211 16.61 8.43 11.72
CA TRP A 211 15.75 9.46 12.28
C TRP A 211 14.32 9.26 11.80
N GLN A 212 13.38 9.65 12.66
CA GLN A 212 12.01 9.86 12.25
C GLN A 212 11.58 11.29 12.55
N ILE A 213 10.99 11.96 11.57
CA ILE A 213 10.29 13.24 11.76
C ILE A 213 8.80 13.02 11.58
N ALA A 214 8.07 13.17 12.68
CA ALA A 214 6.61 13.09 12.73
C ALA A 214 6.05 14.49 12.53
N ILE A 215 5.52 14.75 11.34
CA ILE A 215 5.03 16.05 10.88
C ILE A 215 3.52 16.09 10.98
N HIS A 216 3.01 17.06 11.71
CA HIS A 216 1.63 17.50 11.67
C HIS A 216 1.50 18.66 10.67
N LYS A 217 0.27 18.99 10.24
CA LYS A 217 0.03 20.16 9.39
C LYS A 217 0.67 21.44 9.96
N GLY A 218 1.08 22.35 9.07
CA GLY A 218 1.78 23.58 9.40
C GLY A 218 3.23 23.36 9.84
N ASN A 219 3.69 24.17 10.79
CA ASN A 219 5.01 24.03 11.41
C ASN A 219 4.90 23.37 12.80
N THR A 220 4.33 22.16 12.83
CA THR A 220 4.19 21.35 14.05
C THR A 220 4.78 19.98 13.78
N TRP A 221 5.84 19.61 14.50
CA TRP A 221 6.54 18.33 14.28
C TRP A 221 7.46 18.01 15.46
N VAL A 222 7.83 16.74 15.57
CA VAL A 222 8.94 16.26 16.40
C VAL A 222 9.82 15.36 15.55
N ALA A 223 11.14 15.57 15.62
CA ALA A 223 12.14 14.67 15.08
C ALA A 223 12.84 13.92 16.22
N ARG A 224 12.99 12.61 16.09
CA ARG A 224 13.69 11.76 17.06
C ARG A 224 14.68 10.85 16.35
N ARG A 225 15.91 10.77 16.86
CA ARG A 225 16.89 9.76 16.46
C ARG A 225 16.50 8.39 17.02
N VAL A 226 16.52 7.37 16.17
CA VAL A 226 16.44 5.97 16.59
C VAL A 226 17.81 5.57 17.13
N GLN A 227 17.85 5.10 18.38
CA GLN A 227 19.11 4.74 19.02
C GLN A 227 19.65 3.44 18.43
N ASP A 228 20.97 3.26 18.50
CA ASP A 228 21.64 2.12 17.86
C ASP A 228 21.15 0.76 18.38
N ASN A 229 20.67 0.70 19.62
CA ASN A 229 20.15 -0.48 20.29
C ASN A 229 18.60 -0.59 20.28
N GLU A 230 17.92 0.21 19.45
CA GLU A 230 16.47 0.19 19.36
C GLU A 230 15.98 -0.56 18.11
N ILE A 231 14.79 -1.15 18.25
CA ILE A 231 13.91 -1.48 17.12
C ILE A 231 12.63 -0.63 17.22
N VAL A 232 12.21 -0.06 16.10
CA VAL A 232 11.01 0.78 15.96
C VAL A 232 10.04 0.12 15.00
N TYR A 233 8.75 0.19 15.32
CA TYR A 233 7.67 -0.14 14.39
C TYR A 233 6.63 0.98 14.38
N ILE A 234 6.22 1.42 13.19
CA ILE A 234 5.13 2.39 13.02
C ILE A 234 4.10 1.95 11.97
N PRO A 235 2.79 2.07 12.26
CA PRO A 235 1.72 2.03 11.26
C PRO A 235 1.32 3.46 10.85
N ASN A 236 0.04 3.74 10.55
CA ASN A 236 -0.42 5.03 10.03
C ASN A 236 -1.07 5.93 11.07
N ASN A 237 -0.41 6.04 12.19
CA ASN A 237 -0.72 6.99 13.26
C ASN A 237 0.59 7.48 13.87
N PHE A 238 0.55 8.58 14.60
CA PHE A 238 1.74 9.05 15.29
C PHE A 238 2.09 8.08 16.41
N MET A 239 3.30 7.54 16.36
CA MET A 239 3.82 6.60 17.35
C MET A 239 4.85 7.24 18.29
N ILE A 240 5.49 8.35 17.89
CA ILE A 240 6.41 9.10 18.77
C ILE A 240 5.62 9.51 20.02
N GLY A 241 5.94 8.86 21.14
CA GLY A 241 5.29 9.03 22.42
C GLY A 241 5.95 10.12 23.26
N LYS A 242 6.32 9.78 24.49
CA LYS A 242 7.09 10.66 25.38
C LYS A 242 8.47 10.93 24.78
N VAL A 243 8.83 12.20 24.69
CA VAL A 243 10.15 12.67 24.26
C VAL A 243 10.74 13.60 25.30
N ASP A 244 12.07 13.56 25.43
CA ASP A 244 12.81 14.50 26.25
C ASP A 244 13.24 15.69 25.39
N ALA A 245 12.52 16.81 25.47
CA ALA A 245 12.87 18.01 24.70
C ALA A 245 14.17 18.70 25.21
N THR A 246 14.73 18.25 26.33
CA THR A 246 16.04 18.70 26.82
C THR A 246 17.19 17.90 26.20
N ASP A 247 16.92 16.73 25.61
CA ASP A 247 17.89 15.96 24.83
C ASP A 247 18.05 16.56 23.42
N THR A 248 18.84 17.63 23.36
CA THR A 248 19.15 18.36 22.12
C THR A 248 19.97 17.54 21.11
N LYS A 249 20.47 16.36 21.48
CA LYS A 249 21.21 15.48 20.58
C LYS A 249 20.29 14.54 19.81
N ASN A 250 19.27 14.00 20.46
CA ASN A 250 18.41 12.97 19.87
C ASN A 250 16.97 13.43 19.60
N VAL A 251 16.56 14.60 20.11
CA VAL A 251 15.20 15.11 19.98
C VAL A 251 15.24 16.55 19.49
N ILE A 252 14.42 16.85 18.48
CA ILE A 252 14.19 18.21 17.99
C ILE A 252 12.68 18.44 17.96
N VAL A 253 12.23 19.51 18.60
CA VAL A 253 10.81 19.86 18.72
C VAL A 253 10.55 21.15 17.95
N ALA A 254 9.45 21.20 17.19
CA ALA A 254 9.07 22.40 16.46
C ALA A 254 8.88 23.61 17.41
N PRO A 255 9.34 24.81 17.02
CA PRO A 255 9.14 26.01 17.81
C PRO A 255 7.67 26.27 18.16
N GLY A 256 7.40 26.54 19.44
CA GLY A 256 6.07 26.85 19.96
C GLY A 256 5.14 25.65 20.12
N LEU A 257 5.55 24.42 19.76
CA LEU A 257 4.69 23.23 19.84
C LEU A 257 4.27 22.95 21.28
N ILE A 258 5.23 22.86 22.19
CA ILE A 258 4.96 22.53 23.60
C ILE A 258 4.09 23.61 24.24
N GLU A 259 4.36 24.88 23.97
CA GLU A 259 3.58 26.01 24.47
C GLU A 259 2.13 25.94 23.99
N ARG A 260 1.91 25.67 22.70
CA ARG A 260 0.56 25.45 22.14
C ARG A 260 -0.13 24.26 22.81
N SER A 261 0.59 23.17 23.05
CA SER A 261 0.04 21.98 23.73
C SER A 261 -0.32 22.23 25.20
N ILE A 262 0.37 23.14 25.89
CA ILE A 262 0.00 23.57 27.24
C ILE A 262 -1.25 24.45 27.18
N GLN A 263 -1.28 25.42 26.26
CA GLN A 263 -2.40 26.36 26.11
C GLN A 263 -3.71 25.67 25.75
N ASN A 264 -3.68 24.65 24.89
CA ASN A 264 -4.87 23.90 24.49
C ASN A 264 -5.21 22.74 25.46
N GLY A 265 -4.47 22.61 26.57
CA GLY A 265 -4.73 21.61 27.61
C GLY A 265 -4.34 20.17 27.27
N ARG A 266 -3.64 19.93 26.15
CA ARG A 266 -3.22 18.57 25.73
C ARG A 266 -1.91 18.12 26.37
N TYR A 267 -1.19 19.01 27.05
CA TYR A 267 0.00 18.68 27.82
C TYR A 267 0.09 19.51 29.10
N LYS A 268 0.45 18.85 30.20
CA LYS A 268 0.81 19.46 31.48
C LYS A 268 2.17 18.90 31.90
N PRO A 269 3.24 19.70 31.93
CA PRO A 269 4.56 19.20 32.32
C PRO A 269 4.55 18.77 33.79
N ALA A 270 5.24 17.68 34.12
CA ALA A 270 5.43 17.26 35.51
C ALA A 270 6.10 18.34 36.37
N LYS A 271 7.01 19.12 35.75
CA LYS A 271 7.66 20.28 36.36
C LYS A 271 7.60 21.47 35.41
N ALA A 272 7.04 22.59 35.88
CA ALA A 272 6.94 23.80 35.06
C ALA A 272 8.31 24.23 34.51
N GLY A 273 8.35 24.52 33.20
CA GLY A 273 9.58 24.92 32.48
C GLY A 273 10.55 23.78 32.15
N VAL A 274 10.23 22.52 32.48
CA VAL A 274 11.03 21.35 32.10
C VAL A 274 10.15 20.41 31.27
N TYR A 275 10.58 20.14 30.04
CA TYR A 275 9.77 19.44 29.04
C TYR A 275 10.37 18.08 28.66
N ASN A 276 10.76 17.30 29.66
CA ASN A 276 11.34 15.97 29.47
C ASN A 276 10.31 14.81 29.43
N ASP A 277 9.02 15.14 29.54
CA ASP A 277 7.91 14.19 29.59
C ASP A 277 6.80 14.48 28.55
N PHE A 278 7.08 15.35 27.56
CA PHE A 278 6.12 15.72 26.52
C PHE A 278 5.76 14.52 25.65
N ASN A 279 4.47 14.18 25.55
CA ASN A 279 4.00 13.06 24.73
C ASN A 279 3.41 13.57 23.41
N TYR A 280 4.18 13.45 22.32
CA TYR A 280 3.82 14.04 21.04
C TYR A 280 2.51 13.48 20.48
N ARG A 281 2.38 12.16 20.35
CA ARG A 281 1.18 11.55 19.75
C ARG A 281 -0.12 11.90 20.48
N LEU A 282 -0.08 12.07 21.81
CA LEU A 282 -1.25 12.50 22.59
C LEU A 282 -1.57 13.98 22.37
N ALA A 283 -0.54 14.81 22.18
CA ALA A 283 -0.70 16.23 21.96
C ALA A 283 -1.30 16.58 20.59
N VAL A 284 -1.13 15.71 19.58
CA VAL A 284 -1.48 16.01 18.19
C VAL A 284 -2.52 15.10 17.54
N GLN A 285 -2.86 13.95 18.14
CA GLN A 285 -3.76 12.98 17.51
C GLN A 285 -4.84 12.41 18.46
N PRO A 286 -6.13 12.40 18.03
CA PRO A 286 -7.21 11.80 18.79
C PRO A 286 -7.02 10.31 19.11
N PRO A 287 -7.49 9.83 20.28
CA PRO A 287 -7.42 8.42 20.65
C PRO A 287 -8.16 7.52 19.66
N GLU A 288 -9.27 7.95 19.06
CA GLU A 288 -10.05 7.17 18.10
C GLU A 288 -9.24 6.82 16.85
N ARG A 289 -8.34 7.72 16.41
CA ARG A 289 -7.47 7.48 15.25
C ARG A 289 -6.32 6.53 15.59
N ARG A 290 -5.78 6.63 16.81
CA ARG A 290 -4.75 5.72 17.32
C ARG A 290 -5.31 4.33 17.63
N ALA A 291 -6.59 4.23 17.99
CA ALA A 291 -7.32 3.00 18.27
C ALA A 291 -7.98 2.35 17.03
N ALA A 292 -7.94 3.01 15.88
CA ALA A 292 -8.56 2.51 14.65
C ALA A 292 -8.07 1.09 14.31
N GLU A 293 -9.00 0.20 13.92
CA GLU A 293 -8.75 -1.24 13.76
C GLU A 293 -7.48 -1.55 12.96
N TYR A 294 -7.34 -0.92 11.79
CA TYR A 294 -6.20 -1.13 10.90
C TYR A 294 -4.86 -0.70 11.52
N ASN A 295 -4.83 0.30 12.42
CA ASN A 295 -3.62 0.66 13.16
C ASN A 295 -3.40 -0.27 14.35
N ARG A 296 -4.48 -0.65 15.04
CA ARG A 296 -4.43 -1.53 16.21
C ARG A 296 -3.90 -2.90 15.81
N SER A 297 -4.56 -3.61 14.89
CA SER A 297 -4.18 -4.97 14.46
C SER A 297 -2.69 -5.05 14.04
N ARG A 298 -2.25 -4.11 13.21
CA ARG A 298 -0.85 -3.98 12.78
C ARG A 298 0.13 -3.82 13.93
N ASN A 299 -0.19 -2.99 14.92
CA ASN A 299 0.63 -2.88 16.13
C ASN A 299 0.61 -4.17 16.95
N GLU A 300 -0.56 -4.79 17.15
CA GLU A 300 -0.67 -6.04 17.92
C GLU A 300 0.23 -7.12 17.30
N LEU A 301 0.16 -7.31 15.98
CA LEU A 301 0.94 -8.31 15.25
C LEU A 301 2.44 -8.01 15.31
N ALA A 302 2.85 -6.80 14.94
CA ALA A 302 4.27 -6.45 14.86
C ALA A 302 4.93 -6.43 16.24
N TRP A 303 4.32 -5.81 17.25
CA TRP A 303 4.90 -5.77 18.59
C TRP A 303 4.89 -7.13 19.27
N ASN A 304 3.91 -7.99 18.99
CA ASN A 304 3.95 -9.37 19.45
C ASN A 304 5.11 -10.14 18.81
N TYR A 305 5.36 -9.99 17.51
CA TYR A 305 6.52 -10.60 16.85
C TYR A 305 7.86 -10.09 17.45
N ILE A 306 7.96 -8.78 17.69
CA ILE A 306 9.18 -8.14 18.19
C ILE A 306 9.46 -8.51 19.65
N THR A 307 8.44 -8.52 20.50
CA THR A 307 8.61 -8.60 21.97
C THR A 307 8.15 -9.91 22.59
N GLY A 308 7.41 -10.73 21.86
CA GLY A 308 6.69 -11.90 22.39
C GLY A 308 5.50 -11.55 23.29
N LYS A 309 5.13 -10.26 23.39
CA LYS A 309 4.05 -9.78 24.27
C LYS A 309 2.83 -9.38 23.44
N LYS A 310 1.67 -9.93 23.81
CA LYS A 310 0.38 -9.47 23.30
C LYS A 310 -0.01 -8.16 23.96
N ILE A 311 0.13 -7.06 23.23
CA ILE A 311 -0.36 -5.72 23.62
C ILE A 311 -1.63 -5.47 22.83
N THR A 312 -2.74 -5.12 23.48
CA THR A 312 -4.03 -4.87 22.82
C THR A 312 -4.57 -3.46 23.07
N ASP A 313 -4.05 -2.77 24.08
CA ASP A 313 -4.41 -1.38 24.37
C ASP A 313 -3.64 -0.44 23.42
N PRO A 314 -4.34 0.32 22.54
CA PRO A 314 -3.71 1.29 21.66
C PRO A 314 -2.85 2.33 22.38
N GLU A 315 -3.14 2.59 23.66
CA GLU A 315 -2.39 3.53 24.49
C GLU A 315 -1.05 3.00 24.99
N GLN A 316 -0.84 1.67 24.93
CA GLN A 316 0.34 0.99 25.48
C GLN A 316 1.33 0.52 24.42
N PHE A 317 1.01 0.63 23.12
CA PHE A 317 1.99 0.32 22.08
C PHE A 317 3.23 1.21 22.21
N PRO A 318 4.44 0.63 22.31
CA PRO A 318 5.65 1.40 22.38
C PRO A 318 5.95 2.08 21.05
N TYR A 319 6.78 3.13 21.09
CA TYR A 319 7.41 3.68 19.90
C TYR A 319 8.61 2.82 19.46
N SER A 320 9.46 2.51 20.43
CA SER A 320 10.67 1.70 20.30
C SER A 320 10.80 0.75 21.49
N VAL A 321 11.58 -0.32 21.31
CA VAL A 321 12.07 -1.15 22.41
C VAL A 321 13.56 -1.42 22.23
N THR A 322 14.25 -1.73 23.33
CA THR A 322 15.61 -2.28 23.32
C THR A 322 15.52 -3.79 23.54
N PRO A 323 15.58 -4.61 22.48
CA PRO A 323 15.47 -6.05 22.59
C PRO A 323 16.78 -6.70 23.05
N ASP A 324 16.69 -7.86 23.70
CA ASP A 324 17.85 -8.67 24.11
C ASP A 324 18.38 -9.57 22.98
N ARG A 325 17.73 -9.57 21.82
CA ARG A 325 18.12 -10.34 20.63
C ARG A 325 18.43 -9.44 19.44
N LYS A 326 19.21 -9.98 18.50
CA LYS A 326 19.42 -9.35 17.19
C LYS A 326 18.31 -9.68 16.21
N PHE A 327 18.09 -8.80 15.25
CA PHE A 327 17.13 -8.92 14.15
C PHE A 327 17.86 -8.94 12.81
N SER A 328 17.48 -9.87 11.96
CA SER A 328 17.99 -10.04 10.60
C SER A 328 17.10 -9.33 9.57
N VAL A 329 17.56 -9.28 8.32
CA VAL A 329 16.72 -8.88 7.18
C VAL A 329 15.46 -9.76 7.11
N ASP A 330 15.58 -11.06 7.37
CA ASP A 330 14.45 -11.99 7.29
C ASP A 330 13.44 -11.80 8.42
N ASP A 331 13.89 -11.38 9.62
CA ASP A 331 12.95 -10.94 10.68
C ASP A 331 12.12 -9.75 10.21
N VAL A 332 12.74 -8.77 9.52
CA VAL A 332 12.02 -7.60 9.01
C VAL A 332 11.06 -7.97 7.88
N LYS A 333 11.48 -8.83 6.94
CA LYS A 333 10.59 -9.39 5.91
C LYS A 333 9.40 -10.11 6.54
N ALA A 334 9.62 -10.88 7.61
CA ALA A 334 8.57 -11.58 8.33
C ALA A 334 7.58 -10.62 9.00
N ILE A 335 8.06 -9.55 9.64
CA ILE A 335 7.20 -8.51 10.23
C ILE A 335 6.30 -7.88 9.16
N LEU A 336 6.82 -7.62 7.96
CA LEU A 336 6.07 -7.05 6.84
C LEU A 336 5.12 -8.05 6.14
N ARG A 337 5.14 -9.32 6.53
CA ARG A 337 4.30 -10.43 6.03
C ARG A 337 3.21 -10.85 7.02
N LEU A 338 3.08 -10.21 8.18
CA LEU A 338 2.18 -10.64 9.24
C LEU A 338 0.71 -10.45 8.89
N HIS A 339 -0.11 -11.40 9.34
CA HIS A 339 -1.57 -11.39 9.25
C HIS A 339 -2.21 -11.83 10.56
N GLU A 340 -3.49 -11.51 10.72
CA GLU A 340 -4.32 -12.03 11.78
C GLU A 340 -4.53 -13.55 11.63
N PRO A 341 -4.77 -14.27 12.74
CA PRO A 341 -5.15 -15.68 12.68
C PRO A 341 -6.43 -15.96 11.87
N THR A 342 -7.31 -14.97 11.72
CA THR A 342 -8.61 -15.08 11.02
C THR A 342 -8.52 -14.80 9.52
N ILE A 343 -7.32 -14.63 8.96
CA ILE A 343 -7.16 -14.38 7.54
C ILE A 343 -7.67 -15.57 6.71
N GLY A 344 -8.48 -15.28 5.69
CA GLY A 344 -9.11 -16.31 4.85
C GLY A 344 -10.37 -16.96 5.44
N ASP A 345 -10.90 -16.47 6.58
CA ASP A 345 -12.14 -16.99 7.19
C ASP A 345 -13.42 -16.63 6.40
N ASP A 346 -13.37 -15.66 5.47
CA ASP A 346 -14.51 -15.24 4.64
C ASP A 346 -14.43 -15.78 3.22
N PRO A 347 -15.55 -16.17 2.56
CA PRO A 347 -15.55 -16.84 1.25
C PRO A 347 -15.08 -15.95 0.08
N GLY A 348 -14.61 -14.73 0.31
CA GLY A 348 -14.12 -13.79 -0.69
C GLY A 348 -12.68 -14.05 -1.16
N TRP A 349 -11.91 -12.98 -1.21
CA TRP A 349 -10.47 -13.00 -1.45
C TRP A 349 -9.71 -13.18 -0.13
N TYR A 350 -8.52 -13.78 -0.18
CA TYR A 350 -7.77 -14.23 0.99
C TYR A 350 -7.51 -13.11 2.01
N HIS A 351 -7.09 -11.92 1.55
CA HIS A 351 -6.89 -10.78 2.45
C HIS A 351 -8.10 -9.85 2.58
N HIS A 352 -9.32 -10.27 2.19
CA HIS A 352 -10.48 -9.37 2.14
C HIS A 352 -10.73 -8.65 3.49
N ASN A 353 -10.68 -9.37 4.59
CA ASN A 353 -10.86 -8.84 5.95
C ASN A 353 -9.56 -8.65 6.74
N GLY A 354 -8.39 -8.81 6.10
CA GLY A 354 -7.10 -8.71 6.78
C GLY A 354 -6.70 -7.25 7.05
N PHE A 355 -6.34 -6.95 8.30
CA PHE A 355 -5.70 -5.70 8.72
C PHE A 355 -4.23 -5.93 9.11
N GLY A 356 -3.64 -7.03 8.67
CA GLY A 356 -2.22 -7.34 8.84
C GLY A 356 -1.27 -6.30 8.23
N THR A 357 0.02 -6.56 8.34
CA THR A 357 1.04 -5.72 7.70
C THR A 357 1.09 -5.95 6.19
N CYS A 358 0.94 -7.20 5.73
CA CYS A 358 0.69 -7.55 4.33
C CYS A 358 -0.82 -7.47 4.09
N ARG A 359 -1.24 -6.72 3.08
CA ARG A 359 -2.67 -6.43 2.88
C ARG A 359 -3.04 -6.30 1.40
N PRO A 360 -4.35 -6.23 1.12
CA PRO A 360 -4.88 -5.97 -0.21
C PRO A 360 -4.17 -4.90 -1.04
N THR A 361 -3.76 -3.84 -0.36
CA THR A 361 -3.29 -2.59 -0.94
C THR A 361 -1.78 -2.49 -0.90
N SER A 362 -1.09 -3.57 -0.50
CA SER A 362 0.37 -3.68 -0.59
C SER A 362 0.77 -3.86 -2.04
N HIS A 363 1.09 -2.74 -2.70
CA HIS A 363 1.59 -2.73 -4.07
C HIS A 363 3.09 -3.02 -4.12
N GLU A 364 3.81 -2.69 -3.05
CA GLU A 364 5.24 -2.89 -2.95
C GLU A 364 5.65 -3.07 -1.49
N SER A 365 6.68 -3.88 -1.26
CA SER A 365 7.36 -3.99 0.02
C SER A 365 8.87 -4.03 -0.17
N VAL A 366 9.62 -3.35 0.69
CA VAL A 366 11.07 -3.30 0.62
C VAL A 366 11.74 -3.38 1.98
N VAL A 367 12.85 -4.11 2.06
CA VAL A 367 13.77 -4.10 3.19
C VAL A 367 15.13 -3.62 2.69
N PHE A 368 15.58 -2.48 3.19
CA PHE A 368 16.90 -1.93 2.93
C PHE A 368 17.88 -2.38 4.01
N GLU A 369 19.04 -2.87 3.60
CA GLU A 369 20.22 -3.03 4.47
C GLU A 369 21.27 -2.00 4.08
N LEU A 370 21.64 -1.14 5.03
CA LEU A 370 22.40 0.09 4.78
C LEU A 370 23.91 -0.17 4.92
N ASP A 371 24.54 -0.63 3.84
CA ASP A 371 25.99 -0.84 3.78
C ASP A 371 26.75 0.51 3.95
N PRO A 372 27.94 0.51 4.59
CA PRO A 372 28.76 1.71 4.71
C PRO A 372 29.19 2.38 3.40
N ASP A 373 29.23 1.60 2.32
CA ASP A 373 29.44 2.08 0.95
C ASP A 373 28.08 2.18 0.24
N PRO A 374 27.60 3.38 -0.14
CA PRO A 374 26.25 3.58 -0.67
C PRO A 374 25.89 2.67 -1.85
N GLU A 375 26.84 2.36 -2.73
CA GLU A 375 26.65 1.50 -3.89
C GLU A 375 26.24 0.07 -3.52
N PHE A 376 26.56 -0.35 -2.30
CA PHE A 376 26.29 -1.70 -1.78
C PHE A 376 25.05 -1.77 -0.88
N ILE A 377 24.36 -0.64 -0.66
CA ILE A 377 23.03 -0.65 -0.03
C ILE A 377 22.15 -1.63 -0.81
N THR A 378 21.63 -2.63 -0.11
CA THR A 378 20.82 -3.67 -0.73
C THR A 378 19.36 -3.42 -0.41
N ALA A 379 18.52 -3.46 -1.44
CA ALA A 379 17.08 -3.49 -1.34
C ALA A 379 16.57 -4.90 -1.64
N PHE A 380 15.89 -5.51 -0.68
CA PHE A 380 15.11 -6.73 -0.88
C PHE A 380 13.68 -6.32 -1.14
N ARG A 381 13.15 -6.59 -2.33
CA ARG A 381 11.88 -5.99 -2.77
C ARG A 381 10.88 -7.00 -3.29
N ALA A 382 9.66 -6.96 -2.74
CA ALA A 382 8.50 -7.62 -3.29
C ALA A 382 7.71 -6.62 -4.15
N TYR A 383 7.38 -7.01 -5.39
CA TYR A 383 6.74 -6.16 -6.40
C TYR A 383 5.20 -6.27 -6.39
N ALA A 384 4.66 -6.85 -5.33
CA ALA A 384 3.25 -6.91 -4.97
C ALA A 384 3.16 -7.23 -3.45
N ARG A 385 2.13 -7.95 -3.02
CA ARG A 385 1.97 -8.43 -1.65
C ARG A 385 3.17 -9.29 -1.22
N PRO A 386 3.92 -8.90 -0.16
CA PRO A 386 5.15 -9.60 0.23
C PRO A 386 4.91 -11.04 0.70
N CYS A 387 3.69 -11.37 1.09
CA CYS A 387 3.31 -12.69 1.55
C CYS A 387 2.99 -13.69 0.43
N GLU A 388 2.88 -13.21 -0.82
CA GLU A 388 2.59 -14.01 -2.01
C GLU A 388 3.65 -13.86 -3.11
N THR A 389 4.62 -12.97 -2.92
CA THR A 389 5.69 -12.73 -3.89
C THR A 389 7.05 -12.66 -3.20
N PRO A 390 8.13 -13.06 -3.88
CA PRO A 390 9.45 -13.10 -3.26
C PRO A 390 10.05 -11.69 -3.14
N TYR A 391 10.86 -11.49 -2.10
CA TYR A 391 11.73 -10.33 -1.97
C TYR A 391 12.98 -10.51 -2.83
N VAL A 392 12.96 -9.93 -4.02
CA VAL A 392 14.09 -9.94 -4.97
C VAL A 392 15.19 -9.01 -4.46
N PRO A 393 16.44 -9.47 -4.26
CA PRO A 393 17.53 -8.60 -3.86
C PRO A 393 18.04 -7.79 -5.06
N GLY A 394 18.38 -6.52 -4.79
CA GLY A 394 19.04 -5.65 -5.75
C GLY A 394 19.73 -4.46 -5.09
N TYR A 395 20.47 -3.71 -5.89
CA TYR A 395 21.27 -2.57 -5.49
C TYR A 395 20.70 -1.30 -6.14
N PRO A 396 19.97 -0.44 -5.38
CA PRO A 396 19.27 0.71 -5.93
C PRO A 396 20.16 1.65 -6.77
N LEU A 397 21.37 1.93 -6.29
CA LEU A 397 22.31 2.85 -6.94
C LEU A 397 23.04 2.25 -8.16
N ALA A 398 22.93 0.93 -8.37
CA ALA A 398 23.40 0.26 -9.59
C ALA A 398 22.37 0.32 -10.74
N LYS A 399 21.29 1.09 -10.57
CA LYS A 399 20.15 1.22 -11.49
C LYS A 399 19.28 -0.04 -11.55
N PRO A 400 17.95 0.11 -11.65
CA PRO A 400 17.04 -1.02 -11.79
C PRO A 400 17.14 -1.64 -13.19
N ALA A 401 16.59 -2.84 -13.37
CA ALA A 401 16.45 -3.45 -14.69
C ALA A 401 15.62 -2.57 -15.63
N ALA A 402 15.87 -2.63 -16.93
CA ALA A 402 15.20 -1.77 -17.91
C ALA A 402 13.67 -1.91 -17.90
N ASN A 403 13.15 -3.09 -17.62
CA ASN A 403 11.72 -3.36 -17.52
C ASN A 403 11.10 -3.00 -16.15
N ALA A 404 11.89 -2.53 -15.19
CA ALA A 404 11.38 -2.04 -13.90
C ALA A 404 10.69 -0.68 -13.99
N ASN A 405 10.60 -0.11 -15.20
CA ASN A 405 9.78 1.04 -15.55
C ASN A 405 9.30 0.88 -17.01
N PHE A 406 8.29 1.66 -17.38
CA PHE A 406 7.77 1.77 -18.75
C PHE A 406 7.80 3.23 -19.25
N MET A 407 8.53 4.09 -18.54
CA MET A 407 8.73 5.51 -18.82
C MET A 407 10.19 5.87 -18.58
N THR A 408 10.68 6.94 -19.20
CA THR A 408 11.92 7.57 -18.76
C THR A 408 11.72 8.28 -17.41
N TRP A 409 12.80 8.55 -16.68
CA TRP A 409 12.69 9.30 -15.42
C TRP A 409 12.23 10.75 -15.63
N GLN A 410 12.50 11.33 -16.80
CA GLN A 410 12.03 12.66 -17.19
C GLN A 410 10.51 12.65 -17.37
N GLU A 411 9.97 11.68 -18.13
CA GLU A 411 8.54 11.50 -18.28
C GLU A 411 7.88 11.24 -16.93
N ALA A 412 8.45 10.35 -16.11
CA ALA A 412 7.93 10.05 -14.77
C ALA A 412 7.88 11.29 -13.88
N THR A 413 8.91 12.13 -13.90
CA THR A 413 8.95 13.40 -13.16
C THR A 413 7.89 14.37 -13.69
N ALA A 414 7.74 14.48 -15.01
CA ALA A 414 6.78 15.36 -15.66
C ALA A 414 5.32 14.89 -15.54
N GLU A 415 5.10 13.59 -15.30
CA GLU A 415 3.79 12.95 -15.20
C GLU A 415 3.39 12.58 -13.75
N GLN A 416 4.22 12.84 -12.72
CA GLN A 416 3.97 12.44 -11.32
C GLN A 416 2.56 12.82 -10.81
N PHE A 417 2.07 13.99 -11.21
CA PHE A 417 0.76 14.51 -10.79
C PHE A 417 -0.25 14.59 -11.93
N ASN A 418 0.08 14.08 -13.11
CA ASN A 418 -0.61 14.38 -14.37
C ASN A 418 -0.39 13.27 -15.41
N ALA A 419 -0.24 12.04 -14.92
CA ALA A 419 -0.09 10.85 -15.74
C ALA A 419 -1.28 10.67 -16.69
N GLN A 420 -0.97 10.24 -17.92
CA GLN A 420 -2.00 9.95 -18.91
C GLN A 420 -2.73 8.65 -18.53
N ASP A 421 -4.05 8.57 -18.79
CA ASP A 421 -4.87 7.36 -18.51
C ASP A 421 -4.22 6.07 -19.04
N LYS A 422 -3.60 6.14 -20.23
CA LYS A 422 -2.92 5.00 -20.87
C LYS A 422 -1.77 4.42 -20.05
N ARG A 423 -1.14 5.19 -19.15
CA ARG A 423 -0.05 4.72 -18.26
C ARG A 423 -0.53 3.71 -17.22
N PHE A 424 -1.85 3.60 -17.05
CA PHE A 424 -2.47 2.66 -16.12
C PHE A 424 -3.06 1.44 -16.83
N SER A 425 -2.72 1.27 -18.11
CA SER A 425 -3.02 0.07 -18.87
C SER A 425 -2.29 -1.13 -18.28
N TYR A 426 -2.75 -2.32 -18.60
CA TYR A 426 -1.99 -3.53 -18.42
C TYR A 426 -0.69 -3.47 -19.23
N HIS A 427 0.45 -3.59 -18.55
CA HIS A 427 1.79 -3.56 -19.14
C HIS A 427 2.43 -4.94 -19.00
N ALA A 428 2.30 -5.79 -20.02
CA ALA A 428 2.87 -7.15 -19.99
C ALA A 428 4.41 -7.12 -19.85
N GLU A 429 5.04 -6.08 -20.39
CA GLU A 429 6.48 -5.84 -20.36
C GLU A 429 6.99 -5.37 -18.99
N PHE A 430 6.12 -4.82 -18.14
CA PHE A 430 6.52 -4.23 -16.87
C PHE A 430 6.91 -5.31 -15.85
N ALA A 431 8.04 -5.10 -15.17
CA ALA A 431 8.65 -6.11 -14.30
C ALA A 431 7.70 -6.63 -13.21
N SER A 432 6.84 -5.75 -12.66
CA SER A 432 5.89 -6.11 -11.60
C SER A 432 4.72 -6.97 -12.08
N THR A 433 4.43 -7.02 -13.38
CA THR A 433 3.20 -7.64 -13.90
C THR A 433 3.07 -9.13 -13.59
N PRO A 434 4.11 -9.98 -13.79
CA PRO A 434 4.09 -11.38 -13.32
C PRO A 434 3.72 -11.53 -11.84
N PHE A 435 4.31 -10.71 -10.98
CA PHE A 435 4.07 -10.71 -9.53
C PHE A 435 2.64 -10.28 -9.19
N ILE A 436 2.12 -9.26 -9.86
CA ILE A 436 0.75 -8.78 -9.70
C ILE A 436 -0.25 -9.87 -10.13
N ASN A 437 -0.06 -10.48 -11.31
CA ASN A 437 -0.92 -11.55 -11.82
C ASN A 437 -0.96 -12.73 -10.85
N HIS A 438 0.22 -13.15 -10.39
CA HIS A 438 0.39 -14.25 -9.45
C HIS A 438 -0.30 -13.97 -8.11
N ALA A 439 -0.06 -12.79 -7.55
CA ALA A 439 -0.73 -12.35 -6.34
C ALA A 439 -2.25 -12.29 -6.53
N ASN A 440 -2.76 -11.80 -7.67
CA ASN A 440 -4.20 -11.75 -7.95
C ASN A 440 -4.86 -13.14 -8.03
N VAL A 441 -4.16 -14.13 -8.60
CA VAL A 441 -4.63 -15.51 -8.62
C VAL A 441 -4.69 -16.08 -7.21
N LEU A 442 -3.64 -15.87 -6.42
CA LEU A 442 -3.54 -16.40 -5.05
C LEU A 442 -4.57 -15.80 -4.08
N GLU A 443 -5.00 -14.55 -4.30
CA GLU A 443 -6.12 -13.96 -3.54
C GLU A 443 -7.38 -14.80 -3.64
N TYR A 444 -7.66 -15.31 -4.83
CA TYR A 444 -8.84 -16.13 -5.04
C TYR A 444 -8.55 -17.59 -4.71
N GLN A 445 -7.44 -18.14 -5.21
CA GLN A 445 -7.10 -19.56 -5.07
C GLN A 445 -6.31 -19.85 -3.79
N TRP A 446 -7.01 -19.83 -2.64
CA TRP A 446 -6.36 -19.97 -1.33
C TRP A 446 -5.57 -21.27 -1.14
N GLY A 447 -6.00 -22.36 -1.80
CA GLY A 447 -5.34 -23.66 -1.69
C GLY A 447 -3.89 -23.65 -2.18
N ASP A 448 -3.53 -22.68 -3.02
CA ASP A 448 -2.21 -22.57 -3.64
C ASP A 448 -1.25 -21.66 -2.84
N GLN A 449 -1.72 -21.03 -1.76
CA GLN A 449 -0.93 -20.12 -0.92
C GLN A 449 0.27 -20.82 -0.27
N MET A 450 0.08 -21.98 0.36
CA MET A 450 1.15 -22.65 1.12
C MET A 450 2.27 -23.19 0.21
N PRO A 451 1.99 -23.95 -0.87
CA PRO A 451 3.05 -24.40 -1.78
C PRO A 451 3.82 -23.24 -2.42
N THR A 452 3.14 -22.12 -2.67
CA THR A 452 3.78 -20.91 -3.18
C THR A 452 4.76 -20.32 -2.17
N ARG A 453 4.40 -20.27 -0.89
CA ARG A 453 5.30 -19.76 0.17
C ARG A 453 6.58 -20.59 0.29
N ASP A 454 6.51 -21.91 0.09
CA ASP A 454 7.69 -22.78 0.09
C ASP A 454 8.62 -22.47 -1.10
N MET A 455 8.06 -22.24 -2.29
CA MET A 455 8.82 -21.80 -3.46
C MET A 455 9.50 -20.45 -3.20
N ILE A 456 8.76 -19.47 -2.66
CA ILE A 456 9.29 -18.15 -2.33
C ILE A 456 10.45 -18.26 -1.35
N LYS A 457 10.28 -19.06 -0.29
CA LYS A 457 11.32 -19.27 0.71
C LYS A 457 12.59 -19.87 0.06
N THR A 458 12.43 -20.86 -0.81
CA THR A 458 13.54 -21.51 -1.51
C THR A 458 14.33 -20.51 -2.37
N LEU A 459 13.63 -19.62 -3.10
CA LEU A 459 14.27 -18.57 -3.89
C LEU A 459 15.03 -17.59 -2.99
N GLU A 460 14.38 -17.08 -1.94
CA GLU A 460 14.97 -16.09 -1.03
C GLU A 460 16.21 -16.63 -0.32
N ASP A 461 16.16 -17.87 0.19
CA ASP A 461 17.30 -18.54 0.83
C ASP A 461 18.48 -18.66 -0.16
N GLY A 462 18.21 -19.07 -1.40
CA GLY A 462 19.24 -19.22 -2.44
C GLY A 462 19.91 -17.91 -2.80
N TRP A 463 19.13 -16.83 -2.94
CA TRP A 463 19.67 -15.53 -3.32
C TRP A 463 20.55 -14.87 -2.27
N MET A 464 20.46 -15.27 -1.00
CA MET A 464 21.39 -14.78 0.02
C MET A 464 22.83 -15.20 -0.28
N GLY A 465 23.03 -16.41 -0.81
CA GLY A 465 24.34 -16.89 -1.27
C GLY A 465 24.83 -16.13 -2.51
N ASP A 466 23.96 -15.97 -3.50
CA ASP A 466 24.29 -15.23 -4.73
C ASP A 466 24.65 -13.76 -4.44
N ARG A 467 23.92 -13.13 -3.52
CA ARG A 467 24.19 -11.77 -3.05
C ARG A 467 25.59 -11.68 -2.43
N ALA A 468 25.95 -12.61 -1.55
CA ALA A 468 27.28 -12.59 -0.93
C ALA A 468 28.39 -12.69 -1.98
N ALA A 469 28.20 -13.54 -3.01
CA ALA A 469 29.15 -13.71 -4.11
C ALA A 469 29.29 -12.45 -4.98
N VAL A 470 28.18 -11.86 -5.45
CA VAL A 470 28.24 -10.63 -6.27
C VAL A 470 28.82 -9.46 -5.47
N HIS A 471 28.50 -9.38 -4.17
CA HIS A 471 29.01 -8.34 -3.29
C HIS A 471 30.54 -8.40 -3.21
N ALA A 472 31.11 -9.60 -2.99
CA ALA A 472 32.56 -9.80 -2.98
C ALA A 472 33.22 -9.43 -4.33
N GLN A 473 32.61 -9.85 -5.44
CA GLN A 473 33.10 -9.53 -6.79
C GLN A 473 33.09 -8.02 -7.07
N ALA A 474 31.99 -7.34 -6.75
CA ALA A 474 31.85 -5.90 -6.94
C ALA A 474 32.78 -5.11 -6.01
N LYS A 475 32.99 -5.53 -4.74
CA LYS A 475 33.99 -4.92 -3.84
C LYS A 475 35.41 -5.05 -4.39
N ALA A 476 35.75 -6.17 -5.02
CA ALA A 476 37.04 -6.30 -5.71
C ALA A 476 37.14 -5.37 -6.93
N ALA A 477 36.07 -5.24 -7.72
CA ALA A 477 36.02 -4.35 -8.87
C ALA A 477 36.06 -2.86 -8.48
N MET A 478 35.51 -2.49 -7.32
CA MET A 478 35.49 -1.11 -6.80
C MET A 478 36.90 -0.55 -6.62
N LYS A 479 37.88 -1.40 -6.30
CA LYS A 479 39.31 -1.04 -6.20
C LYS A 479 39.94 -0.65 -7.54
N VAL A 480 39.29 -1.01 -8.65
CA VAL A 480 39.77 -0.74 -10.02
C VAL A 480 38.95 0.37 -10.67
N SER A 481 37.62 0.28 -10.60
CA SER A 481 36.70 1.26 -11.18
C SER A 481 35.32 1.16 -10.53
N LYS A 482 34.82 2.29 -10.02
CA LYS A 482 33.45 2.40 -9.50
C LYS A 482 32.41 2.00 -10.55
N GLN A 483 32.58 2.44 -11.80
CA GLN A 483 31.65 2.09 -12.88
C GLN A 483 31.62 0.56 -13.11
N LYS A 484 32.79 -0.09 -13.10
CA LYS A 484 32.86 -1.56 -13.25
C LYS A 484 32.15 -2.29 -12.12
N ALA A 485 32.27 -1.82 -10.88
CA ALA A 485 31.53 -2.38 -9.75
C ALA A 485 30.01 -2.20 -9.92
N LEU A 486 29.57 -1.01 -10.32
CA LEU A 486 28.16 -0.73 -10.60
C LEU A 486 27.61 -1.59 -11.74
N ASP A 487 28.39 -1.83 -12.80
CA ASP A 487 27.97 -2.69 -13.91
C ASP A 487 27.77 -4.16 -13.47
N ILE A 488 28.63 -4.65 -12.56
CA ILE A 488 28.48 -5.99 -11.96
C ILE A 488 27.20 -6.07 -11.13
N LEU A 489 26.95 -5.07 -10.27
CA LEU A 489 25.75 -5.00 -9.43
C LEU A 489 24.48 -4.83 -10.28
N HIS A 490 24.55 -4.07 -11.37
CA HIS A 490 23.45 -3.91 -12.32
C HIS A 490 23.10 -5.22 -13.01
N ASN A 491 24.11 -5.96 -13.47
CA ASN A 491 23.90 -7.28 -14.08
C ASN A 491 23.22 -8.24 -13.10
N PHE A 492 23.57 -8.18 -11.82
CA PHE A 492 22.89 -8.94 -10.78
C PHE A 492 21.43 -8.51 -10.59
N ASN A 493 21.14 -7.20 -10.55
CA ASN A 493 19.76 -6.70 -10.49
C ASN A 493 18.91 -7.26 -11.65
N VAL A 494 19.44 -7.24 -12.87
CA VAL A 494 18.77 -7.77 -14.06
C VAL A 494 18.57 -9.28 -13.95
N GLN A 495 19.61 -10.03 -13.56
CA GLN A 495 19.55 -11.49 -13.44
C GLN A 495 18.52 -11.94 -12.40
N LYS A 496 18.55 -11.36 -11.19
CA LYS A 496 17.64 -11.76 -10.11
C LYS A 496 16.19 -11.38 -10.41
N MET A 497 15.97 -10.25 -11.09
CA MET A 497 14.64 -9.91 -11.60
C MET A 497 14.11 -10.97 -12.57
N GLN A 498 14.90 -11.34 -13.59
CA GLN A 498 14.50 -12.33 -14.59
C GLN A 498 14.26 -13.72 -13.97
N GLU A 499 15.11 -14.12 -13.03
CA GLU A 499 14.96 -15.37 -12.30
C GLU A 499 13.65 -15.41 -11.49
N ALA A 500 13.36 -14.32 -10.76
CA ALA A 500 12.14 -14.17 -9.98
C ALA A 500 10.89 -14.19 -10.87
N GLN A 501 10.88 -13.41 -11.96
CA GLN A 501 9.80 -13.41 -12.94
C GLN A 501 9.57 -14.81 -13.51
N GLY A 502 10.63 -15.49 -13.95
CA GLY A 502 10.52 -16.83 -14.50
C GLY A 502 10.01 -17.86 -13.50
N ALA A 503 10.38 -17.76 -12.22
CA ALA A 503 9.88 -18.66 -11.18
C ALA A 503 8.39 -18.41 -10.89
N VAL A 504 8.00 -17.14 -10.77
CA VAL A 504 6.61 -16.72 -10.53
C VAL A 504 5.71 -17.09 -11.72
N ASP A 505 6.15 -16.86 -12.96
CA ASP A 505 5.39 -17.22 -14.16
C ASP A 505 5.20 -18.73 -14.31
N ARG A 506 6.24 -19.54 -14.00
CA ARG A 506 6.11 -21.01 -14.00
C ARG A 506 5.11 -21.48 -12.95
N ASN A 507 5.13 -20.89 -11.76
CA ASN A 507 4.16 -21.23 -10.72
C ASN A 507 2.75 -20.79 -11.13
N LEU A 508 2.58 -19.56 -11.63
CA LEU A 508 1.31 -19.04 -12.14
C LEU A 508 0.72 -19.94 -13.24
N ALA A 509 1.54 -20.36 -14.22
CA ALA A 509 1.11 -21.28 -15.28
C ALA A 509 0.66 -22.65 -14.74
N SER A 510 1.22 -23.09 -13.62
CA SER A 510 0.83 -24.33 -12.96
C SER A 510 -0.48 -24.21 -12.18
N ILE A 511 -0.71 -23.10 -11.48
CA ILE A 511 -1.88 -22.94 -10.58
C ILE A 511 -3.10 -22.35 -11.30
N ALA A 512 -2.91 -21.59 -12.38
CA ALA A 512 -3.99 -21.00 -13.18
C ALA A 512 -3.75 -21.21 -14.68
N PRO A 513 -3.80 -22.47 -15.17
CA PRO A 513 -3.53 -22.80 -16.57
C PRO A 513 -4.66 -22.35 -17.51
N HIS A 514 -5.88 -22.21 -16.99
CA HIS A 514 -7.09 -21.98 -17.77
C HIS A 514 -7.12 -20.61 -18.44
N LYS A 515 -7.87 -20.50 -19.53
CA LYS A 515 -7.94 -19.29 -20.35
C LYS A 515 -9.38 -18.82 -20.53
N ILE A 516 -9.53 -17.50 -20.57
CA ILE A 516 -10.77 -16.86 -20.98
C ILE A 516 -10.52 -15.98 -22.20
N VAL A 517 -11.59 -15.64 -22.91
CA VAL A 517 -11.58 -14.62 -23.96
C VAL A 517 -12.73 -13.66 -23.71
N VAL A 518 -12.43 -12.37 -23.57
CA VAL A 518 -13.46 -11.33 -23.58
C VAL A 518 -13.87 -11.09 -25.03
N LEU A 519 -15.10 -11.45 -25.40
CA LEU A 519 -15.61 -11.37 -26.77
C LEU A 519 -16.07 -9.95 -27.12
N ALA A 520 -15.18 -8.97 -26.91
CA ALA A 520 -15.39 -7.57 -27.25
C ALA A 520 -14.06 -6.91 -27.61
N LYS A 521 -14.11 -5.95 -28.56
CA LYS A 521 -12.94 -5.12 -28.90
C LYS A 521 -12.63 -4.08 -27.82
N GLU A 522 -13.66 -3.62 -27.13
CA GLU A 522 -13.61 -2.65 -26.04
C GLU A 522 -14.86 -2.82 -25.16
N LEU A 523 -14.76 -2.44 -23.88
CA LEU A 523 -15.89 -2.35 -22.96
C LEU A 523 -16.32 -0.89 -22.82
N ASP A 524 -17.62 -0.61 -22.94
CA ASP A 524 -18.18 0.73 -22.73
C ASP A 524 -18.82 0.83 -21.34
N PRO A 525 -18.22 1.59 -20.39
CA PRO A 525 -18.73 1.69 -19.02
C PRO A 525 -20.08 2.40 -18.92
N LYS A 526 -20.55 3.04 -20.00
CA LYS A 526 -21.85 3.71 -20.08
C LYS A 526 -22.91 2.85 -20.77
N SER A 527 -22.54 1.68 -21.29
CA SER A 527 -23.45 0.80 -22.02
C SER A 527 -24.23 -0.12 -21.09
N ASP A 528 -25.55 -0.16 -21.29
CA ASP A 528 -26.43 -1.15 -20.66
C ASP A 528 -26.45 -2.49 -21.44
N ALA A 529 -25.68 -2.60 -22.52
CA ALA A 529 -25.56 -3.83 -23.29
C ALA A 529 -24.76 -4.89 -22.52
N ASN A 530 -25.01 -6.15 -22.85
CA ASN A 530 -24.20 -7.26 -22.34
C ASN A 530 -22.91 -7.43 -23.16
N VAL A 531 -21.90 -8.01 -22.52
CA VAL A 531 -20.68 -8.55 -23.13
C VAL A 531 -20.56 -10.03 -22.79
N LYS A 532 -19.90 -10.80 -23.65
CA LYS A 532 -19.67 -12.22 -23.45
C LYS A 532 -18.22 -12.48 -23.07
N ILE A 533 -17.99 -13.35 -22.08
CA ILE A 533 -16.68 -13.90 -21.75
C ILE A 533 -16.76 -15.41 -21.99
N ALA A 534 -15.86 -15.96 -22.79
CA ALA A 534 -15.74 -17.40 -23.00
C ALA A 534 -14.72 -17.98 -22.02
N LEU A 535 -15.11 -18.96 -21.19
CA LEU A 535 -14.18 -19.81 -20.46
C LEU A 535 -13.89 -21.04 -21.32
N LEU A 536 -12.64 -21.17 -21.74
CA LEU A 536 -12.22 -22.23 -22.65
C LEU A 536 -12.04 -23.54 -21.90
N SER A 537 -12.62 -24.61 -22.42
CA SER A 537 -12.37 -25.97 -21.92
C SER A 537 -10.97 -26.42 -22.35
N ASP A 538 -10.28 -27.14 -21.47
CA ASP A 538 -8.96 -27.68 -21.75
C ASP A 538 -8.84 -29.14 -21.29
N THR A 539 -7.63 -29.68 -21.17
CA THR A 539 -7.43 -31.07 -20.72
C THR A 539 -7.66 -31.26 -19.21
N LEU A 540 -7.65 -30.17 -18.45
CA LEU A 540 -7.77 -30.12 -16.99
C LEU A 540 -9.12 -29.54 -16.55
N LEU A 541 -9.84 -28.85 -17.43
CA LEU A 541 -11.11 -28.19 -17.14
C LEU A 541 -12.17 -28.48 -18.22
N ASP A 542 -13.31 -29.01 -17.78
CA ASP A 542 -14.58 -28.89 -18.50
C ASP A 542 -15.30 -27.63 -18.03
N ALA A 543 -15.24 -26.57 -18.83
CA ALA A 543 -15.81 -25.26 -18.50
C ALA A 543 -17.33 -25.33 -18.27
N THR A 544 -18.02 -26.35 -18.78
CA THR A 544 -19.47 -26.47 -18.64
C THR A 544 -19.93 -26.93 -17.25
N THR A 545 -18.97 -27.37 -16.42
CA THR A 545 -19.21 -27.91 -15.07
C THR A 545 -19.00 -26.91 -13.94
N ILE A 546 -18.70 -25.65 -14.25
CA ILE A 546 -18.46 -24.63 -13.23
C ILE A 546 -19.71 -24.33 -12.37
N ASP A 547 -19.48 -23.85 -11.16
CA ASP A 547 -20.52 -23.34 -10.26
C ASP A 547 -21.01 -21.96 -10.73
N LYS A 548 -22.17 -21.96 -11.41
CA LYS A 548 -22.79 -20.76 -11.97
C LYS A 548 -23.19 -19.73 -10.92
N ASP A 549 -23.58 -20.18 -9.72
CA ASP A 549 -24.02 -19.31 -8.64
C ASP A 549 -22.84 -18.64 -7.92
N LYS A 550 -21.66 -19.24 -8.02
CA LYS A 550 -20.38 -18.69 -7.52
C LYS A 550 -19.47 -18.18 -8.62
N THR A 551 -20.04 -17.71 -9.72
CA THR A 551 -19.30 -17.10 -10.83
C THR A 551 -19.41 -15.58 -10.79
N PHE A 552 -18.27 -14.89 -10.94
CA PHE A 552 -18.16 -13.44 -10.95
C PHE A 552 -17.14 -12.98 -12.00
N ALA A 553 -17.31 -11.78 -12.54
CA ALA A 553 -16.30 -11.16 -13.41
C ALA A 553 -16.06 -9.69 -13.05
N GLY A 554 -14.82 -9.23 -13.22
CA GLY A 554 -14.43 -7.86 -12.89
C GLY A 554 -12.92 -7.62 -13.02
N PRO A 555 -12.42 -6.44 -12.62
CA PRO A 555 -10.99 -6.20 -12.62
C PRO A 555 -10.27 -7.09 -11.61
N SER A 556 -8.94 -7.11 -11.69
CA SER A 556 -8.13 -7.55 -10.56
C SER A 556 -8.31 -6.65 -9.33
N ARG A 557 -7.61 -6.99 -8.24
CA ARG A 557 -7.68 -6.25 -6.99
C ARG A 557 -7.21 -4.79 -7.13
N ALA A 558 -6.29 -4.50 -8.05
CA ALA A 558 -5.84 -3.14 -8.36
C ALA A 558 -6.94 -2.39 -9.14
N SER A 559 -8.00 -2.00 -8.45
CA SER A 559 -9.20 -1.38 -9.02
C SER A 559 -9.21 0.14 -8.83
N THR A 560 -10.24 0.86 -9.30
CA THR A 560 -10.34 2.30 -9.04
C THR A 560 -10.70 2.68 -7.59
N VAL A 561 -10.91 1.70 -6.71
CA VAL A 561 -11.24 1.91 -5.29
C VAL A 561 -10.37 1.04 -4.37
N ALA A 562 -10.27 1.41 -3.10
CA ALA A 562 -9.42 0.72 -2.13
C ALA A 562 -10.02 -0.57 -1.55
N ALA A 563 -11.34 -0.73 -1.63
CA ALA A 563 -12.05 -1.89 -1.09
C ALA A 563 -13.09 -2.39 -2.10
N VAL A 564 -12.78 -3.51 -2.75
CA VAL A 564 -13.72 -4.27 -3.56
C VAL A 564 -14.01 -5.59 -2.86
N VAL A 565 -15.29 -5.96 -2.85
CA VAL A 565 -15.75 -7.26 -2.34
C VAL A 565 -16.26 -8.08 -3.50
N MET A 566 -15.97 -9.37 -3.50
CA MET A 566 -16.27 -10.25 -4.62
C MET A 566 -17.76 -10.29 -4.99
N SER A 567 -18.64 -10.20 -4.00
CA SER A 567 -20.11 -10.17 -4.20
C SER A 567 -20.61 -8.92 -4.94
N ASN A 568 -19.78 -7.87 -5.03
CA ASN A 568 -20.07 -6.63 -5.75
C ASN A 568 -19.53 -6.62 -7.19
N LEU A 569 -18.88 -7.69 -7.64
CA LEU A 569 -18.45 -7.87 -9.03
C LEU A 569 -19.64 -8.25 -9.93
N ALA A 570 -19.43 -8.22 -11.25
CA ALA A 570 -20.48 -8.54 -12.21
C ALA A 570 -20.91 -10.01 -12.08
N LYS A 571 -22.23 -10.22 -12.05
CA LYS A 571 -22.82 -11.56 -12.01
C LYS A 571 -23.28 -12.00 -13.40
N PRO A 572 -23.23 -13.30 -13.72
CA PRO A 572 -23.73 -13.85 -14.97
C PRO A 572 -25.20 -13.51 -15.21
N LYS A 573 -25.54 -13.19 -16.46
CA LYS A 573 -26.91 -12.99 -16.95
C LYS A 573 -27.42 -14.18 -17.76
N ALA A 574 -26.53 -14.85 -18.49
CA ALA A 574 -26.84 -15.99 -19.33
C ALA A 574 -25.61 -16.85 -19.57
N PHE A 575 -25.85 -18.10 -19.94
CA PHE A 575 -24.83 -19.09 -20.27
C PHE A 575 -25.16 -19.77 -21.59
N GLU A 576 -24.15 -19.96 -22.44
CA GLU A 576 -24.25 -20.60 -23.75
C GLU A 576 -23.09 -21.60 -23.89
N LYS A 577 -23.39 -22.82 -24.36
CA LYS A 577 -22.37 -23.81 -24.68
C LYS A 577 -21.97 -23.64 -26.13
N LYS A 578 -20.68 -23.45 -26.39
CA LYS A 578 -20.15 -23.21 -27.74
C LYS A 578 -18.68 -23.56 -27.79
N ASP A 579 -18.23 -24.21 -28.85
CA ASP A 579 -16.80 -24.28 -29.17
C ASP A 579 -16.39 -22.94 -29.80
N VAL A 580 -15.70 -22.10 -29.04
CA VAL A 580 -15.35 -20.73 -29.45
C VAL A 580 -14.05 -20.70 -30.24
N ASN A 581 -13.11 -21.58 -29.91
CA ASN A 581 -11.77 -21.62 -30.50
C ASN A 581 -11.63 -22.67 -31.63
N GLY A 582 -12.63 -23.53 -31.84
CA GLY A 582 -12.65 -24.56 -32.87
C GLY A 582 -11.80 -25.79 -32.54
N ASP A 583 -11.51 -26.04 -31.26
CA ASP A 583 -10.65 -27.16 -30.82
C ASP A 583 -11.43 -28.48 -30.59
N GLY A 584 -12.74 -28.48 -30.81
CA GLY A 584 -13.63 -29.62 -30.63
C GLY A 584 -14.10 -29.83 -29.19
N LYS A 585 -13.67 -29.00 -28.22
CA LYS A 585 -14.18 -29.00 -26.84
C LYS A 585 -15.29 -27.98 -26.71
N THR A 586 -16.26 -28.27 -25.85
CA THR A 586 -17.34 -27.33 -25.58
C THR A 586 -16.91 -26.32 -24.53
N ASP A 587 -16.82 -25.05 -24.89
CA ASP A 587 -16.57 -23.95 -23.96
C ASP A 587 -17.87 -23.46 -23.31
N LEU A 588 -17.72 -22.64 -22.26
CA LEU A 588 -18.83 -21.95 -21.65
C LEU A 588 -18.74 -20.44 -21.89
N VAL A 589 -19.69 -19.91 -22.66
CA VAL A 589 -19.83 -18.48 -22.94
C VAL A 589 -20.80 -17.86 -21.94
N ILE A 590 -20.33 -16.86 -21.20
CA ILE A 590 -21.02 -16.27 -20.07
C ILE A 590 -21.31 -14.80 -20.38
N SER A 591 -22.57 -14.39 -20.30
CA SER A 591 -22.97 -12.99 -20.55
C SER A 591 -22.95 -12.17 -19.26
N PHE A 592 -22.36 -10.98 -19.29
CA PHE A 592 -22.33 -10.01 -18.19
C PHE A 592 -22.80 -8.64 -18.67
N SER A 593 -23.37 -7.84 -17.77
CA SER A 593 -23.61 -6.41 -18.04
C SER A 593 -22.27 -5.69 -18.19
N GLN A 594 -22.08 -4.91 -19.27
CA GLN A 594 -20.83 -4.15 -19.45
C GLN A 594 -20.61 -3.16 -18.30
N LYS A 595 -21.65 -2.39 -17.96
CA LYS A 595 -21.63 -1.45 -16.84
C LYS A 595 -21.23 -2.08 -15.51
N ASP A 596 -21.74 -3.28 -15.21
CA ASP A 596 -21.39 -4.00 -13.99
C ASP A 596 -19.94 -4.51 -14.03
N LEU A 597 -19.49 -5.00 -15.20
CA LEU A 597 -18.14 -5.53 -15.40
C LEU A 597 -17.08 -4.44 -15.25
N THR A 598 -17.35 -3.24 -15.78
CA THR A 598 -16.44 -2.10 -15.76
C THR A 598 -16.56 -1.23 -14.51
N LYS A 599 -17.39 -1.61 -13.53
CA LYS A 599 -17.75 -0.74 -12.38
C LYS A 599 -16.56 -0.18 -11.62
N TYR A 600 -15.45 -0.92 -11.53
CA TYR A 600 -14.22 -0.52 -10.85
C TYR A 600 -13.02 -0.40 -11.80
N MET A 601 -13.29 -0.21 -13.08
CA MET A 601 -12.29 -0.01 -14.12
C MET A 601 -12.24 1.45 -14.55
N MET A 602 -11.05 1.90 -14.94
CA MET A 602 -10.82 3.24 -15.46
C MET A 602 -10.94 3.25 -16.99
N ALA A 603 -11.72 4.17 -17.53
CA ALA A 603 -11.79 4.42 -18.97
C ALA A 603 -10.44 4.94 -19.52
N GLY A 604 -10.11 4.58 -20.76
CA GLY A 604 -8.87 5.00 -21.43
C GLY A 604 -7.65 4.11 -21.15
N ALA A 605 -7.84 3.02 -20.41
CA ALA A 605 -6.80 2.04 -20.09
C ALA A 605 -7.20 0.64 -20.55
N VAL A 606 -6.20 -0.22 -20.79
CA VAL A 606 -6.40 -1.66 -20.99
C VAL A 606 -6.41 -2.36 -19.62
N TRP A 607 -7.40 -3.19 -19.35
CA TRP A 607 -7.57 -3.84 -18.05
C TRP A 607 -7.44 -5.36 -18.14
N ASP A 608 -6.70 -5.93 -17.19
CA ASP A 608 -6.81 -7.33 -16.81
C ASP A 608 -8.19 -7.60 -16.19
N THR A 609 -9.03 -8.31 -16.94
CA THR A 609 -10.40 -8.66 -16.58
C THR A 609 -10.47 -10.12 -16.21
N TYR A 610 -10.77 -10.39 -14.95
CA TYR A 610 -10.79 -11.74 -14.37
C TYR A 610 -12.20 -12.32 -14.36
N LEU A 611 -12.26 -13.63 -14.60
CA LEU A 611 -13.38 -14.51 -14.28
C LEU A 611 -13.00 -15.32 -13.04
N TYR A 612 -13.83 -15.26 -12.00
CA TYR A 612 -13.68 -16.01 -10.76
C TYR A 612 -14.81 -17.04 -10.67
N THR A 613 -14.50 -18.32 -10.49
CA THR A 613 -15.51 -19.36 -10.39
C THR A 613 -15.02 -20.59 -9.62
N TYR A 614 -15.90 -21.59 -9.46
CA TYR A 614 -15.56 -22.88 -8.88
C TYR A 614 -15.76 -23.99 -9.90
N THR A 615 -14.92 -25.03 -9.80
CA THR A 615 -15.15 -26.32 -10.45
C THR A 615 -14.91 -27.43 -9.44
N SER A 616 -15.87 -28.35 -9.29
CA SER A 616 -15.80 -29.45 -8.32
C SER A 616 -15.37 -29.03 -6.89
N GLY A 617 -15.87 -27.87 -6.43
CA GLY A 617 -15.54 -27.31 -5.11
C GLY A 617 -14.17 -26.63 -5.00
N LYS A 618 -13.35 -26.63 -6.06
CA LYS A 618 -12.09 -25.89 -6.13
C LYS A 618 -12.30 -24.52 -6.78
N ARG A 619 -11.63 -23.51 -6.24
CA ARG A 619 -11.59 -22.17 -6.81
C ARG A 619 -10.69 -22.16 -8.03
N ILE A 620 -11.15 -21.54 -9.11
CA ILE A 620 -10.36 -21.28 -10.31
C ILE A 620 -10.57 -19.85 -10.79
N CYS A 621 -9.52 -19.23 -11.30
CA CYS A 621 -9.65 -17.96 -11.99
C CYS A 621 -8.77 -17.90 -13.22
N ALA A 622 -9.17 -17.06 -14.15
CA ALA A 622 -8.45 -16.76 -15.38
C ALA A 622 -8.75 -15.32 -15.78
N PHE A 623 -7.86 -14.70 -16.53
CA PHE A 623 -8.06 -13.35 -17.03
C PHE A 623 -7.71 -13.24 -18.51
N ASP A 624 -8.23 -12.18 -19.12
CA ASP A 624 -7.87 -11.66 -20.43
C ASP A 624 -7.78 -10.13 -20.32
N THR A 625 -7.13 -9.48 -21.27
CA THR A 625 -6.98 -8.03 -21.29
C THR A 625 -7.94 -7.38 -22.27
N VAL A 626 -8.66 -6.34 -21.86
CA VAL A 626 -9.60 -5.64 -22.73
C VAL A 626 -9.53 -4.11 -22.53
N PRO A 627 -9.54 -3.30 -23.60
CA PRO A 627 -9.65 -1.85 -23.50
C PRO A 627 -10.98 -1.41 -22.89
N VAL A 628 -10.94 -0.38 -22.03
CA VAL A 628 -12.16 0.29 -21.55
C VAL A 628 -12.31 1.62 -22.27
N LYS A 629 -13.40 1.77 -23.00
CA LYS A 629 -13.70 2.90 -23.87
C LYS A 629 -13.82 4.21 -23.08
N GLY A 630 -13.31 5.27 -23.69
CA GLY A 630 -13.41 6.63 -23.20
C GLY A 630 -12.08 7.13 -22.65
N GLN A 631 -12.16 8.20 -21.88
CA GLN A 631 -11.08 8.79 -21.11
C GLN A 631 -11.69 9.23 -19.79
N THR A 632 -10.90 9.30 -18.72
CA THR A 632 -11.40 9.83 -17.45
C THR A 632 -11.69 11.33 -17.49
N ASN A 633 -11.54 11.99 -18.64
CA ASN A 633 -11.80 13.42 -18.85
C ASN A 633 -11.01 14.33 -17.90
N LYS A 634 -9.81 13.92 -17.45
CA LYS A 634 -8.92 14.79 -16.67
C LYS A 634 -8.06 15.67 -17.57
N LYS A 635 -8.71 16.51 -18.39
CA LYS A 635 -8.03 17.68 -18.95
C LYS A 635 -7.80 18.65 -17.78
N TYR A 636 -6.62 18.60 -17.19
CA TYR A 636 -5.97 19.64 -16.38
C TYR A 636 -6.92 20.73 -15.82
N SER A 637 -7.73 20.41 -14.82
CA SER A 637 -8.31 21.47 -13.97
C SER A 637 -7.30 21.71 -12.85
N ASN A 638 -6.51 22.78 -13.00
CA ASN A 638 -5.61 23.29 -11.97
C ASN A 638 -6.37 23.76 -10.71
N ALA A 639 -7.71 23.70 -10.71
CA ALA A 639 -8.56 24.17 -9.63
C ALA A 639 -8.99 23.04 -8.66
N GLU A 640 -9.01 21.78 -9.08
CA GLU A 640 -9.55 20.66 -8.26
C GLU A 640 -8.48 19.72 -7.68
N ARG A 641 -7.19 19.97 -7.94
CA ARG A 641 -6.10 19.22 -7.29
C ARG A 641 -5.71 19.79 -5.92
N GLY A 642 -6.52 20.72 -5.40
CA GLY A 642 -6.41 21.21 -4.03
C GLY A 642 -6.81 20.12 -3.04
N HIS A 643 -5.98 19.99 -2.01
CA HIS A 643 -6.13 19.15 -0.83
C HIS A 643 -7.56 18.72 -0.50
N ASP A 644 -7.84 17.43 -0.72
CA ASP A 644 -8.67 16.56 0.13
C ASP A 644 -8.93 15.28 -0.67
N ARG A 645 -8.30 14.16 -0.26
CA ARG A 645 -8.94 12.87 0.04
C ARG A 645 -8.03 12.03 0.92
#